data_AF-A0A3M7L3E3-F1
#
_entry.id   AF-A0A3M7L3E3-F1
#
_cell.length_a   1.000
_cell.length_b   1.000
_cell.length_c   1.000
_cell.angle_alpha   90.00
_cell.angle_beta   90.00
_cell.angle_gamma   90.00
#
_symmetry.space_group_name_H-M   'P 1'
#
loop_
_entity.id
_entity.type
_entity.pdbx_description
1 polymer ?
#
loop_
_entity_poly.entity_id
_entity_poly.type
_entity_poly.pdbx_seq_one_letter_code
_entity_poly.pdbx_strand_id
1 'polypeptide(L)'
;AAPEGSGRKFKVGPMALRTWWFDQRLLTLLESVSWYEVDRSDVLAAKRHALKKNGAGLEPGHTRKAYPLLAGSWKGVEADLEEPGWWESLLASGFDPGSPVVWLAEGLLMYLEGKSVASLLSTISRLSSQNSALLTMSLTESMLNRLSGVRSPRAELIATWKFGCPTDPTDYFAALGWEVESISTRADMATALKLDPEICQKSPSASPGGAELTARMDFQGQRLSEKLYVAILSLAGAVAFLVGYLTQSFANMLIAFSCGVGISLLMSVPDWPIYNKHPIKWLPASEAPRAEAKQVCYTQCRTETLAVWLIMTALAMTCQAAEYCACRDTSSIQSSDAPSEAELESIARARFQVQINQIRNLNYSGAGDYATTNSISTTSTGPGKSGLNDGFVKAKNGDLVLNDRRWYAAGTNAFYAAQADLLSPDDVTSLMAVHAMKGANVLRVFAFSDGYGTQQNILTPVPFQPRLGEYNEEALKRLDFVLAAAAAKGIRLVLTLTNYWPFYGGQRFYVDSVKGTGAPQELFYTDPEIRKYFKDYITKLATRTNTVTGQRYVDDPTILAWQLGNEPRTSNGYDSSNGLAPGALMTAWTREMSAHIKSLDGNHMVSTGHEGFTTNGDCCNGHTWLNNGLTGTDWVASNLEDPNVDFATLHVYPGKPIVLEEYGMEEGWLSSRNTLFDFELSEARESGFDGSLVWAVLHREGYLSGVTTNFIFDYNGDGARAVLDEYQRGKSINA
;
A
#
# COMPACT_ATOMS: atom_id res chain seq x y z
N ALA A 1 -35.62 -7.02 12.80
CA ALA A 1 -36.51 -7.07 11.63
C ALA A 1 -36.26 -5.85 10.74
N ALA A 2 -36.40 -5.98 9.43
CA ALA A 2 -36.41 -4.84 8.50
C ALA A 2 -37.72 -4.03 8.66
N PRO A 3 -37.78 -2.74 8.27
CA PRO A 3 -39.03 -1.98 8.29
C PRO A 3 -40.07 -2.58 7.34
N GLU A 4 -41.35 -2.50 7.73
CA GLU A 4 -42.46 -3.01 6.93
C GLU A 4 -42.48 -2.39 5.52
N GLY A 5 -42.58 -3.25 4.49
CA GLY A 5 -42.64 -2.85 3.08
C GLY A 5 -41.32 -2.98 2.29
N SER A 6 -40.21 -3.40 2.91
CA SER A 6 -38.97 -3.71 2.17
C SER A 6 -38.90 -5.15 1.66
N GLY A 7 -38.17 -5.39 0.57
CA GLY A 7 -37.97 -6.72 -0.01
C GLY A 7 -37.10 -7.65 0.84
N ARG A 8 -36.71 -8.80 0.28
CA ARG A 8 -35.71 -9.68 0.90
C ARG A 8 -34.35 -8.98 0.85
N LYS A 9 -33.61 -8.89 1.96
CA LYS A 9 -32.36 -8.11 2.03
C LYS A 9 -31.11 -8.99 2.14
N PHE A 10 -30.11 -8.69 1.34
CA PHE A 10 -28.85 -9.42 1.29
C PHE A 10 -27.68 -8.47 1.56
N LYS A 11 -26.80 -8.85 2.50
CA LYS A 11 -25.66 -8.02 2.93
C LYS A 11 -24.35 -8.77 2.73
N VAL A 12 -23.43 -8.15 1.98
CA VAL A 12 -22.08 -8.68 1.70
C VAL A 12 -21.04 -7.75 2.29
N GLY A 13 -20.03 -8.28 2.98
CA GLY A 13 -18.91 -7.47 3.43
C GLY A 13 -17.75 -8.30 3.98
N PRO A 14 -16.58 -7.69 4.21
CA PRO A 14 -15.46 -8.32 4.88
C PRO A 14 -15.77 -8.45 6.37
N MET A 15 -16.39 -9.58 6.77
CA MET A 15 -16.65 -9.86 8.18
C MET A 15 -15.34 -10.07 8.95
N ALA A 16 -14.91 -9.03 9.65
CA ALA A 16 -13.89 -9.14 10.68
C ALA A 16 -14.52 -9.73 11.96
N LEU A 17 -14.65 -11.05 11.99
CA LEU A 17 -15.14 -11.80 13.16
C LEU A 17 -14.16 -11.68 14.35
N ARG A 18 -14.30 -10.61 15.15
CA ARG A 18 -13.92 -10.63 16.57
C ARG A 18 -15.18 -10.44 17.42
N THR A 19 -15.94 -11.53 17.48
CA THR A 19 -17.12 -11.77 18.34
C THR A 19 -18.29 -10.82 18.14
N TRP A 20 -19.51 -11.33 18.32
CA TRP A 20 -20.71 -10.51 18.37
C TRP A 20 -20.75 -9.77 19.72
N TRP A 21 -20.49 -8.46 19.72
CA TRP A 21 -20.73 -7.60 20.88
C TRP A 21 -22.21 -7.17 20.86
N PHE A 22 -23.08 -8.01 21.42
CA PHE A 22 -24.50 -7.69 21.54
C PHE A 22 -24.73 -6.55 22.54
N ASP A 23 -25.34 -5.45 22.08
CA ASP A 23 -25.99 -4.45 22.94
C ASP A 23 -27.09 -5.16 23.78
N GLN A 24 -27.27 -4.74 25.04
CA GLN A 24 -28.39 -5.20 25.88
C GLN A 24 -29.77 -5.01 25.21
N ARG A 25 -29.91 -4.04 24.29
CA ARG A 25 -31.11 -3.83 23.46
C ARG A 25 -31.32 -4.87 22.35
N LEU A 26 -30.29 -5.61 21.96
CA LEU A 26 -30.40 -6.78 21.09
C LEU A 26 -30.68 -8.07 21.89
N LEU A 27 -30.16 -8.17 23.11
CA LEU A 27 -30.39 -9.32 23.99
C LEU A 27 -31.89 -9.57 24.26
N THR A 28 -32.67 -8.51 24.44
CA THR A 28 -34.13 -8.58 24.63
C THR A 28 -34.91 -9.05 23.39
N LEU A 29 -34.32 -9.03 22.19
CA LEU A 29 -34.94 -9.58 20.98
C LEU A 29 -34.67 -11.08 20.82
N LEU A 30 -33.50 -11.56 21.25
CA LEU A 30 -33.08 -12.95 21.06
C LEU A 30 -33.96 -13.96 21.83
N GLU A 31 -34.53 -13.58 22.98
CA GLU A 31 -35.47 -14.45 23.73
C GLU A 31 -36.70 -14.86 22.92
N SER A 32 -37.04 -14.12 21.86
CA SER A 32 -38.14 -14.46 20.92
C SER A 32 -37.68 -15.24 19.67
N VAL A 33 -36.37 -15.43 19.49
CA VAL A 33 -35.76 -16.07 18.30
C VAL A 33 -35.57 -17.56 18.52
N SER A 34 -35.99 -18.37 17.53
CA SER A 34 -35.62 -19.78 17.43
C SER A 34 -34.37 -19.94 16.55
N TRP A 35 -33.26 -20.37 17.15
CA TRP A 35 -32.00 -20.60 16.44
C TRP A 35 -31.94 -22.06 15.92
N TYR A 36 -31.87 -22.20 14.61
CA TYR A 36 -31.55 -23.46 13.93
C TYR A 36 -30.08 -23.43 13.47
N GLU A 37 -29.27 -24.38 13.91
CA GLU A 37 -27.88 -24.53 13.48
C GLU A 37 -27.78 -25.75 12.57
N VAL A 38 -27.71 -25.52 11.25
CA VAL A 38 -27.66 -26.57 10.24
C VAL A 38 -26.20 -26.86 9.89
N ASP A 39 -25.75 -28.07 10.15
CA ASP A 39 -24.36 -28.50 9.91
C ASP A 39 -24.27 -30.03 9.90
N ARG A 40 -23.13 -30.58 9.49
CA ARG A 40 -22.90 -32.02 9.50
C ARG A 40 -22.83 -32.54 10.95
N SER A 41 -23.21 -33.80 11.15
CA SER A 41 -23.37 -34.39 12.49
C SER A 41 -22.05 -34.44 13.29
N ASP A 42 -20.92 -34.64 12.62
CA ASP A 42 -19.57 -34.57 13.20
C ASP A 42 -19.23 -33.15 13.68
N VAL A 43 -19.55 -32.13 12.89
CA VAL A 43 -19.32 -30.71 13.22
C VAL A 43 -20.22 -30.28 14.38
N LEU A 44 -21.51 -30.63 14.37
CA LEU A 44 -22.42 -30.36 15.50
C LEU A 44 -21.95 -31.07 16.78
N ALA A 45 -21.45 -32.30 16.70
CA ALA A 45 -20.89 -33.01 17.84
C ALA A 45 -19.63 -32.32 18.41
N ALA A 46 -18.72 -31.88 17.54
CA ALA A 46 -17.52 -31.14 17.94
C ALA A 46 -17.86 -29.79 18.60
N LYS A 47 -18.80 -29.02 18.02
CA LYS A 47 -19.30 -27.77 18.58
C LYS A 47 -19.98 -27.97 19.94
N ARG A 48 -20.90 -28.95 20.06
CA ARG A 48 -21.53 -29.34 21.34
C ARG A 48 -20.48 -29.69 22.41
N HIS A 49 -19.42 -30.43 22.05
CA HIS A 49 -18.33 -30.75 22.96
C HIS A 49 -17.56 -29.50 23.41
N ALA A 50 -17.17 -28.61 22.48
CA ALA A 50 -16.46 -27.38 22.79
C ALA A 50 -17.29 -26.43 23.67
N LEU A 51 -18.58 -26.25 23.37
CA LEU A 51 -19.50 -25.42 24.16
C LEU A 51 -19.67 -25.99 25.58
N LYS A 52 -19.84 -27.31 25.73
CA LYS A 52 -19.91 -27.97 27.03
C LYS A 52 -18.61 -27.81 27.83
N LYS A 53 -17.45 -27.96 27.20
CA LYS A 53 -16.12 -27.79 27.82
C LYS A 53 -15.91 -26.37 28.35
N ASN A 54 -16.38 -25.36 27.65
CA ASN A 54 -16.29 -23.95 28.04
C ASN A 54 -17.45 -23.48 28.95
N GLY A 55 -18.32 -24.38 29.41
CA GLY A 55 -19.38 -24.04 30.37
C GLY A 55 -20.60 -23.33 29.78
N ALA A 56 -20.81 -23.40 28.46
CA ALA A 56 -21.94 -22.76 27.79
C ALA A 56 -23.27 -23.50 27.99
N GLY A 57 -24.38 -22.75 27.87
CA GLY A 57 -25.76 -23.25 27.84
C GLY A 57 -26.25 -23.44 26.41
N LEU A 58 -27.00 -24.51 26.18
CA LEU A 58 -27.78 -24.75 24.96
C LEU A 58 -29.29 -24.86 25.23
N GLU A 59 -29.68 -24.67 26.49
CA GLU A 59 -31.06 -24.69 26.97
C GLU A 59 -31.42 -23.30 27.50
N PRO A 60 -32.59 -22.74 27.16
CA PRO A 60 -33.09 -21.50 27.74
C PRO A 60 -33.16 -21.53 29.28
N GLY A 61 -33.22 -20.35 29.90
CA GLY A 61 -33.44 -20.20 31.36
C GLY A 61 -32.25 -20.57 32.28
N HIS A 62 -31.14 -21.10 31.74
CA HIS A 62 -29.97 -21.48 32.54
C HIS A 62 -29.04 -20.29 32.87
N THR A 63 -29.56 -19.27 33.55
CA THR A 63 -28.88 -18.00 33.87
C THR A 63 -27.65 -18.11 34.79
N ARG A 64 -27.37 -19.29 35.36
CA ARG A 64 -26.20 -19.55 36.23
C ARG A 64 -24.96 -20.06 35.50
N LYS A 65 -24.99 -20.22 34.18
CA LYS A 65 -23.83 -20.62 33.38
C LYS A 65 -22.95 -19.41 33.04
N ALA A 66 -21.65 -19.66 32.83
CA ALA A 66 -20.71 -18.61 32.41
C ALA A 66 -21.09 -17.98 31.06
N TYR A 67 -21.70 -18.77 30.16
CA TYR A 67 -22.23 -18.33 28.88
C TYR A 67 -23.63 -18.93 28.68
N PRO A 68 -24.71 -18.27 29.12
CA PRO A 68 -26.08 -18.78 28.95
C PRO A 68 -26.53 -18.70 27.48
N LEU A 69 -27.51 -19.53 27.09
CA LEU A 69 -28.19 -19.35 25.81
C LEU A 69 -29.12 -18.13 25.93
N LEU A 70 -29.01 -17.21 24.97
CA LEU A 70 -29.78 -15.97 24.91
C LEU A 70 -30.94 -16.04 23.91
N ALA A 71 -30.97 -17.09 23.07
CA ALA A 71 -32.06 -17.39 22.15
C ALA A 71 -33.23 -18.09 22.86
N GLY A 72 -34.46 -17.84 22.41
CA GLY A 72 -35.66 -18.53 22.90
C GLY A 72 -35.66 -20.04 22.70
N SER A 73 -34.93 -20.52 21.68
CA SER A 73 -34.54 -21.94 21.55
C SER A 73 -33.29 -22.10 20.70
N TRP A 74 -32.57 -23.22 20.87
CA TRP A 74 -31.52 -23.67 19.95
C TRP A 74 -31.79 -25.11 19.51
N LYS A 75 -31.63 -25.39 18.21
CA LYS A 75 -31.70 -26.74 17.64
C LYS A 75 -30.57 -26.95 16.63
N GLY A 76 -29.69 -27.90 16.91
CA GLY A 76 -28.76 -28.42 15.91
C GLY A 76 -29.49 -29.36 14.94
N VAL A 77 -29.45 -29.06 13.65
CA VAL A 77 -30.08 -29.80 12.55
C VAL A 77 -28.99 -30.53 11.77
N GLU A 78 -28.98 -31.85 11.85
CA GLU A 78 -27.96 -32.68 11.19
C GLU A 78 -28.29 -32.82 9.70
N ALA A 79 -27.49 -32.17 8.85
CA ALA A 79 -27.63 -32.19 7.39
C ALA A 79 -26.32 -31.81 6.69
N ASP A 80 -26.06 -32.38 5.51
CA ASP A 80 -25.00 -31.89 4.62
C ASP A 80 -25.61 -30.87 3.63
N LEU A 81 -25.01 -29.68 3.53
CA LEU A 81 -25.51 -28.59 2.68
C LEU A 81 -25.12 -28.76 1.21
N GLU A 82 -24.21 -29.70 0.88
CA GLU A 82 -23.94 -30.10 -0.51
C GLU A 82 -25.00 -31.06 -1.07
N GLU A 83 -25.73 -31.79 -0.21
CA GLU A 83 -26.73 -32.78 -0.63
C GLU A 83 -28.10 -32.16 -0.97
N PRO A 84 -28.76 -32.59 -2.06
CA PRO A 84 -30.15 -32.24 -2.33
C PRO A 84 -31.08 -32.74 -1.22
N GLY A 85 -32.03 -31.90 -0.79
CA GLY A 85 -33.03 -32.26 0.23
C GLY A 85 -32.65 -31.88 1.66
N TRP A 86 -31.47 -31.30 1.93
CA TRP A 86 -31.04 -30.91 3.28
C TRP A 86 -32.08 -30.07 4.06
N TRP A 87 -32.87 -29.28 3.35
CA TRP A 87 -33.95 -28.45 3.90
C TRP A 87 -35.09 -29.25 4.52
N GLU A 88 -35.27 -30.52 4.16
CA GLU A 88 -36.29 -31.39 4.75
C GLU A 88 -35.99 -31.66 6.22
N SER A 89 -34.72 -31.87 6.59
CA SER A 89 -34.27 -31.95 7.99
C SER A 89 -34.53 -30.66 8.77
N LEU A 90 -34.36 -29.50 8.12
CA LEU A 90 -34.65 -28.19 8.73
C LEU A 90 -36.15 -28.00 8.97
N LEU A 91 -36.99 -28.29 7.98
CA LEU A 91 -38.45 -28.24 8.10
C LEU A 91 -38.97 -29.23 9.15
N ALA A 92 -38.47 -30.48 9.15
CA ALA A 92 -38.81 -31.50 10.15
C ALA A 92 -38.39 -31.10 11.58
N SER A 93 -37.37 -30.24 11.72
CA SER A 93 -36.96 -29.65 13.00
C SER A 93 -37.91 -28.57 13.51
N GLY A 94 -38.96 -28.22 12.75
CA GLY A 94 -39.97 -27.22 13.09
C GLY A 94 -39.65 -25.80 12.61
N PHE A 95 -38.75 -25.65 11.63
CA PHE A 95 -38.52 -24.37 10.96
C PHE A 95 -39.73 -23.98 10.11
N ASP A 96 -40.22 -22.75 10.28
CA ASP A 96 -41.33 -22.20 9.51
C ASP A 96 -40.82 -21.24 8.41
N PRO A 97 -40.91 -21.61 7.11
CA PRO A 97 -40.53 -20.73 6.01
C PRO A 97 -41.52 -19.57 5.77
N GLY A 98 -42.68 -19.57 6.45
CA GLY A 98 -43.62 -18.44 6.44
C GLY A 98 -43.19 -17.27 7.33
N SER A 99 -42.37 -17.53 8.35
CA SER A 99 -41.84 -16.51 9.27
C SER A 99 -40.61 -15.79 8.69
N PRO A 100 -40.30 -14.54 9.11
CA PRO A 100 -39.07 -13.84 8.68
C PRO A 100 -37.81 -14.49 9.25
N VAL A 101 -36.82 -14.77 8.40
CA VAL A 101 -35.60 -15.51 8.75
C VAL A 101 -34.36 -14.64 8.60
N VAL A 102 -33.38 -14.80 9.49
CA VAL A 102 -32.02 -14.27 9.32
C VAL A 102 -31.06 -15.43 9.10
N TRP A 103 -30.61 -15.60 7.85
CA TRP A 103 -29.62 -16.60 7.48
C TRP A 103 -28.21 -16.07 7.72
N LEU A 104 -27.36 -16.87 8.37
CA LEU A 104 -25.96 -16.57 8.62
C LEU A 104 -25.09 -17.67 8.00
N ALA A 105 -24.43 -17.34 6.89
CA ALA A 105 -23.57 -18.25 6.11
C ALA A 105 -22.10 -17.79 6.13
N GLU A 106 -21.63 -17.31 7.29
CA GLU A 106 -20.26 -16.84 7.45
C GLU A 106 -19.25 -17.99 7.30
N GLY A 107 -18.18 -17.75 6.53
CA GLY A 107 -17.11 -18.72 6.33
C GLY A 107 -17.53 -20.00 5.59
N LEU A 108 -18.77 -20.11 5.10
CA LEU A 108 -19.29 -21.35 4.51
C LEU A 108 -18.98 -21.48 3.02
N LEU A 109 -19.32 -20.46 2.22
CA LEU A 109 -19.35 -20.56 0.75
C LEU A 109 -17.99 -20.84 0.09
N MET A 110 -16.89 -20.60 0.81
CA MET A 110 -15.52 -20.90 0.36
C MET A 110 -15.17 -22.40 0.34
N TYR A 111 -15.84 -23.23 1.15
CA TYR A 111 -15.60 -24.67 1.24
C TYR A 111 -16.50 -25.49 0.29
N LEU A 112 -17.48 -24.85 -0.35
CA LEU A 112 -18.47 -25.48 -1.22
C LEU A 112 -18.12 -25.29 -2.69
N GLU A 113 -18.47 -26.25 -3.54
CA GLU A 113 -18.33 -26.11 -5.01
C GLU A 113 -19.40 -25.17 -5.58
N GLY A 114 -19.15 -24.57 -6.76
CA GLY A 114 -20.08 -23.62 -7.39
C GLY A 114 -21.50 -24.14 -7.62
N LYS A 115 -21.66 -25.45 -7.89
CA LYS A 115 -22.99 -26.08 -8.00
C LYS A 115 -23.68 -26.19 -6.65
N SER A 116 -22.95 -26.56 -5.60
CA SER A 116 -23.43 -26.64 -4.22
C SER A 116 -23.83 -25.26 -3.70
N VAL A 117 -23.00 -24.23 -3.92
CA VAL A 117 -23.32 -22.83 -3.60
C VAL A 117 -24.60 -22.37 -4.31
N ALA A 118 -24.72 -22.60 -5.63
CA ALA A 118 -25.91 -22.20 -6.38
C ALA A 118 -27.19 -22.89 -5.87
N SER A 119 -27.12 -24.20 -5.57
CA SER A 119 -28.23 -24.98 -5.01
C SER A 119 -28.63 -24.48 -3.61
N LEU A 120 -27.64 -24.20 -2.76
CA LEU A 120 -27.82 -23.68 -1.40
C LEU A 120 -28.50 -22.31 -1.40
N LEU A 121 -27.99 -21.35 -2.19
CA LEU A 121 -28.52 -19.99 -2.24
C LEU A 121 -29.92 -19.93 -2.86
N SER A 122 -30.19 -20.74 -3.87
CA SER A 122 -31.54 -20.92 -4.44
C SER A 122 -32.52 -21.49 -3.40
N THR A 123 -32.09 -22.49 -2.63
CA THR A 123 -32.87 -23.08 -1.54
C THR A 123 -33.12 -22.08 -0.41
N ILE A 124 -32.12 -21.32 0.03
CA ILE A 124 -32.25 -20.25 1.02
C ILE A 124 -33.28 -19.20 0.54
N SER A 125 -33.23 -18.79 -0.73
CA SER A 125 -34.22 -17.86 -1.30
C SER A 125 -35.65 -18.44 -1.31
N ARG A 126 -35.79 -19.73 -1.62
CA ARG A 126 -37.08 -20.45 -1.57
C ARG A 126 -37.67 -20.59 -0.16
N LEU A 127 -36.81 -20.73 0.85
CA LEU A 127 -37.19 -20.86 2.27
C LEU A 127 -37.35 -19.50 2.98
N SER A 128 -37.22 -18.39 2.27
CA SER A 128 -37.25 -17.03 2.83
C SER A 128 -38.55 -16.29 2.50
N SER A 129 -39.33 -16.00 3.55
CA SER A 129 -40.46 -15.07 3.50
C SER A 129 -40.02 -13.61 3.27
N GLN A 130 -40.96 -12.69 3.08
CA GLN A 130 -40.67 -11.26 3.00
C GLN A 130 -40.03 -10.73 4.30
N ASN A 131 -39.20 -9.69 4.19
CA ASN A 131 -38.34 -9.15 5.26
C ASN A 131 -37.28 -10.13 5.83
N SER A 132 -37.08 -11.30 5.22
CA SER A 132 -35.93 -12.16 5.53
C SER A 132 -34.62 -11.51 5.11
N ALA A 133 -33.54 -11.85 5.82
CA ALA A 133 -32.19 -11.36 5.57
C ALA A 133 -31.19 -12.51 5.39
N LEU A 134 -30.18 -12.33 4.54
CA LEU A 134 -29.03 -13.22 4.43
C LEU A 134 -27.72 -12.44 4.60
N LEU A 135 -26.86 -12.95 5.49
CA LEU A 135 -25.55 -12.42 5.84
C LEU A 135 -24.49 -13.48 5.48
N THR A 136 -23.51 -13.13 4.66
CA THR A 136 -22.46 -14.06 4.23
C THR A 136 -21.15 -13.33 3.94
N MET A 137 -20.03 -14.06 4.05
CA MET A 137 -18.75 -13.61 3.53
C MET A 137 -18.60 -14.10 2.08
N SER A 138 -18.40 -13.18 1.14
CA SER A 138 -17.97 -13.50 -0.22
C SER A 138 -16.46 -13.31 -0.32
N LEU A 139 -15.77 -14.38 -0.70
CA LEU A 139 -14.40 -14.34 -1.22
C LEU A 139 -14.51 -14.58 -2.72
N THR A 140 -13.78 -13.83 -3.54
CA THR A 140 -13.78 -13.99 -5.01
C THR A 140 -12.67 -14.94 -5.47
N GLU A 141 -12.77 -15.46 -6.69
CA GLU A 141 -11.74 -16.33 -7.29
C GLU A 141 -10.37 -15.62 -7.34
N SER A 142 -10.40 -14.32 -7.65
CA SER A 142 -9.24 -13.42 -7.61
C SER A 142 -8.60 -13.33 -6.22
N MET A 143 -9.39 -13.32 -5.13
CA MET A 143 -8.85 -13.38 -3.77
C MET A 143 -8.18 -14.72 -3.46
N LEU A 144 -8.77 -15.86 -3.88
CA LEU A 144 -8.16 -17.18 -3.66
C LEU A 144 -6.85 -17.33 -4.45
N ASN A 145 -6.81 -16.91 -5.70
CA ASN A 145 -5.62 -16.96 -6.55
C ASN A 145 -4.48 -16.06 -6.03
N ARG A 146 -4.80 -14.97 -5.31
CA ARG A 146 -3.80 -14.15 -4.60
C ARG A 146 -3.31 -14.83 -3.30
N LEU A 147 -4.15 -15.59 -2.62
CA LEU A 147 -3.83 -16.27 -1.35
C LEU A 147 -3.06 -17.58 -1.52
N SER A 148 -3.26 -18.31 -2.62
CA SER A 148 -2.58 -19.57 -2.91
C SER A 148 -1.07 -19.41 -3.16
N GLY A 149 -0.60 -18.21 -3.52
CA GLY A 149 0.82 -17.87 -3.65
C GLY A 149 1.52 -17.49 -2.34
N VAL A 150 0.80 -17.30 -1.23
CA VAL A 150 1.37 -16.80 0.02
C VAL A 150 1.87 -17.94 0.91
N ARG A 151 3.15 -17.89 1.33
CA ARG A 151 3.69 -18.76 2.39
C ARG A 151 3.10 -18.38 3.75
N SER A 152 1.89 -18.84 4.02
CA SER A 152 1.13 -18.59 5.25
C SER A 152 1.11 -19.82 6.16
N PRO A 153 1.15 -19.66 7.50
CA PRO A 153 0.84 -20.74 8.45
C PRO A 153 -0.58 -21.34 8.28
N ARG A 154 -1.44 -20.69 7.48
CA ARG A 154 -2.79 -21.15 7.13
C ARG A 154 -2.89 -21.75 5.72
N ALA A 155 -1.77 -22.01 5.04
CA ALA A 155 -1.78 -22.54 3.67
C ALA A 155 -2.57 -23.84 3.53
N GLU A 156 -2.50 -24.75 4.51
CA GLU A 156 -3.30 -25.99 4.54
C GLU A 156 -4.80 -25.72 4.64
N LEU A 157 -5.22 -24.73 5.41
CA LEU A 157 -6.63 -24.31 5.50
C LEU A 157 -7.10 -23.70 4.16
N ILE A 158 -6.29 -22.82 3.57
CA ILE A 158 -6.59 -22.18 2.27
C ILE A 158 -6.69 -23.23 1.16
N ALA A 159 -5.86 -24.28 1.20
CA ALA A 159 -5.91 -25.39 0.24
C ALA A 159 -7.20 -26.24 0.31
N THR A 160 -8.04 -26.08 1.34
CA THR A 160 -9.37 -26.74 1.41
C THR A 160 -10.49 -25.92 0.77
N TRP A 161 -10.22 -24.70 0.30
CA TRP A 161 -11.25 -23.83 -0.28
C TRP A 161 -11.50 -24.24 -1.74
N LYS A 162 -12.67 -24.84 -1.99
CA LYS A 162 -13.07 -25.33 -3.33
C LYS A 162 -13.45 -24.21 -4.30
N PHE A 163 -13.92 -23.09 -3.75
CA PHE A 163 -14.53 -21.95 -4.43
C PHE A 163 -15.81 -22.26 -5.25
N GLY A 164 -16.86 -21.49 -4.96
CA GLY A 164 -18.14 -21.62 -5.65
C GLY A 164 -18.97 -20.33 -5.74
N CYS A 165 -18.39 -19.18 -5.39
CA CYS A 165 -19.13 -17.92 -5.43
C CYS A 165 -19.15 -17.36 -6.87
N PRO A 166 -20.27 -16.79 -7.35
CA PRO A 166 -20.31 -16.06 -8.62
C PRO A 166 -19.29 -14.91 -8.66
N THR A 167 -18.81 -14.58 -9.87
CA THR A 167 -17.82 -13.51 -10.10
C THR A 167 -18.32 -12.12 -9.67
N ASP A 168 -19.63 -11.87 -9.77
CA ASP A 168 -20.30 -10.77 -9.08
C ASP A 168 -21.49 -11.32 -8.27
N PRO A 169 -21.50 -11.20 -6.92
CA PRO A 169 -22.66 -11.57 -6.14
C PRO A 169 -23.87 -10.67 -6.42
N THR A 170 -23.69 -9.41 -6.78
CA THR A 170 -24.76 -8.39 -6.86
C THR A 170 -25.86 -8.80 -7.83
N ASP A 171 -25.52 -9.03 -9.10
CA ASP A 171 -26.46 -9.47 -10.14
C ASP A 171 -27.02 -10.86 -9.85
N TYR A 172 -26.20 -11.75 -9.28
CA TYR A 172 -26.62 -13.11 -8.96
C TYR A 172 -27.69 -13.16 -7.86
N PHE A 173 -27.52 -12.39 -6.80
CA PHE A 173 -28.50 -12.31 -5.71
C PHE A 173 -29.74 -11.49 -6.12
N ALA A 174 -29.59 -10.47 -6.98
CA ALA A 174 -30.73 -9.79 -7.60
C ALA A 174 -31.59 -10.77 -8.44
N ALA A 175 -30.97 -11.65 -9.22
CA ALA A 175 -31.68 -12.69 -9.97
C ALA A 175 -32.40 -13.72 -9.08
N LEU A 176 -31.93 -13.92 -7.84
CA LEU A 176 -32.60 -14.71 -6.80
C LEU A 176 -33.67 -13.95 -6.01
N GLY A 177 -33.95 -12.69 -6.35
CA GLY A 177 -34.99 -11.86 -5.73
C GLY A 177 -34.57 -11.17 -4.43
N TRP A 178 -33.28 -10.86 -4.26
CA TRP A 178 -32.76 -10.12 -3.10
C TRP A 178 -32.35 -8.69 -3.46
N GLU A 179 -32.68 -7.74 -2.60
CA GLU A 179 -32.06 -6.40 -2.56
C GLU A 179 -30.65 -6.54 -2.00
N VAL A 180 -29.62 -6.14 -2.76
CA VAL A 180 -28.21 -6.29 -2.37
C VAL A 180 -27.64 -4.99 -1.81
N GLU A 181 -27.02 -5.08 -0.63
CA GLU A 181 -26.31 -4.00 0.04
C GLU A 181 -24.85 -4.43 0.29
N SER A 182 -23.89 -3.78 -0.37
CA SER A 182 -22.46 -4.02 -0.19
C SER A 182 -21.92 -3.14 0.94
N ILE A 183 -21.25 -3.74 1.90
CA ILE A 183 -20.80 -3.13 3.16
C ILE A 183 -19.29 -3.31 3.24
N SER A 184 -18.53 -2.21 3.08
CA SER A 184 -17.06 -2.26 2.96
C SER A 184 -16.33 -2.00 4.27
N THR A 185 -16.95 -1.36 5.27
CA THR A 185 -16.32 -1.07 6.58
C THR A 185 -17.13 -1.53 7.78
N ARG A 186 -16.47 -1.62 8.95
CA ARG A 186 -17.14 -1.90 10.24
C ARG A 186 -18.12 -0.79 10.64
N ALA A 187 -17.86 0.46 10.25
CA ALA A 187 -18.74 1.59 10.54
C ALA A 187 -20.01 1.56 9.68
N ASP A 188 -19.89 1.16 8.41
CA ASP A 188 -21.04 0.93 7.54
C ASP A 188 -21.87 -0.24 8.08
N MET A 189 -21.20 -1.33 8.51
CA MET A 189 -21.88 -2.47 9.14
C MET A 189 -22.64 -2.05 10.42
N ALA A 190 -22.02 -1.25 11.30
CA ALA A 190 -22.67 -0.73 12.50
C ALA A 190 -23.88 0.15 12.15
N THR A 191 -23.73 1.07 11.19
CA THR A 191 -24.80 1.96 10.71
C THR A 191 -25.96 1.17 10.11
N ALA A 192 -25.64 0.23 9.25
CA ALA A 192 -26.58 -0.60 8.50
C ALA A 192 -27.28 -1.68 9.36
N LEU A 193 -26.78 -1.94 10.57
CA LEU A 193 -27.38 -2.78 11.61
C LEU A 193 -27.95 -1.96 12.79
N LYS A 194 -27.81 -0.62 12.78
CA LYS A 194 -28.22 0.31 13.85
C LYS A 194 -27.56 0.02 15.21
N LEU A 195 -26.26 -0.26 15.21
CA LEU A 195 -25.44 -0.49 16.40
C LEU A 195 -24.85 0.82 16.96
N ASP A 196 -24.53 0.81 18.26
CA ASP A 196 -24.00 1.97 18.97
C ASP A 196 -22.51 2.23 18.63
N PRO A 197 -22.11 3.44 18.18
CA PRO A 197 -20.75 3.72 17.72
C PRO A 197 -19.64 3.53 18.77
N GLU A 198 -19.90 3.74 20.05
CA GLU A 198 -18.86 3.68 21.09
C GLU A 198 -18.30 2.26 21.31
N ILE A 199 -19.10 1.23 21.01
CA ILE A 199 -18.72 -0.18 21.21
C ILE A 199 -17.60 -0.60 20.24
N CYS A 200 -17.51 0.03 19.07
CA CYS A 200 -16.52 -0.32 18.05
C CYS A 200 -15.07 0.09 18.37
N GLN A 201 -14.82 0.84 19.46
CA GLN A 201 -13.53 1.47 19.73
C GLN A 201 -12.60 0.72 20.70
N LYS A 202 -13.07 -0.32 21.42
CA LYS A 202 -12.27 -1.01 22.45
C LYS A 202 -11.84 -2.43 22.05
N SER A 203 -10.57 -2.57 21.66
CA SER A 203 -9.92 -3.88 21.46
C SER A 203 -9.40 -4.48 22.79
N PRO A 204 -9.77 -5.73 23.15
CA PRO A 204 -9.05 -6.51 24.14
C PRO A 204 -7.82 -7.18 23.53
N SER A 205 -6.70 -7.13 24.24
CA SER A 205 -5.44 -7.82 23.89
C SER A 205 -5.61 -9.36 23.90
N ALA A 206 -4.86 -10.06 23.05
CA ALA A 206 -4.99 -11.51 22.87
C ALA A 206 -3.64 -12.24 22.94
N SER A 207 -3.62 -13.40 23.63
CA SER A 207 -2.61 -14.46 23.62
C SER A 207 -3.08 -15.63 24.51
N PRO A 208 -2.58 -16.88 24.38
CA PRO A 208 -2.01 -17.56 23.19
C PRO A 208 -2.49 -19.06 23.04
N GLY A 209 -2.09 -19.78 21.97
CA GLY A 209 -1.97 -21.26 22.00
C GLY A 209 -2.15 -22.08 20.70
N GLY A 210 -1.12 -22.87 20.33
CA GLY A 210 -1.12 -24.05 19.40
C GLY A 210 -1.15 -23.74 17.88
N ALA A 211 -0.14 -23.99 17.04
CA ALA A 211 0.64 -25.21 16.70
C ALA A 211 -0.14 -26.19 15.76
N GLU A 212 0.45 -26.79 14.71
CA GLU A 212 1.73 -27.52 14.68
C GLU A 212 2.36 -27.66 13.27
N LEU A 213 3.69 -27.84 13.19
CA LEU A 213 4.42 -28.42 12.04
C LEU A 213 5.64 -29.19 12.58
N THR A 214 6.04 -30.28 11.92
CA THR A 214 6.84 -31.35 12.56
C THR A 214 8.35 -31.08 12.63
N ALA A 215 8.89 -30.99 13.85
CA ALA A 215 10.32 -31.04 14.15
C ALA A 215 10.59 -32.03 15.29
N ARG A 216 11.66 -32.84 15.20
CA ARG A 216 11.92 -33.96 16.14
C ARG A 216 12.47 -33.54 17.51
N MET A 217 13.09 -32.36 17.60
CA MET A 217 13.71 -31.86 18.82
C MET A 217 12.66 -31.43 19.85
N ASP A 218 12.76 -31.89 21.10
CA ASP A 218 11.80 -31.53 22.15
C ASP A 218 11.94 -30.05 22.58
N PHE A 219 10.87 -29.45 23.13
CA PHE A 219 10.86 -28.00 23.46
C PHE A 219 11.92 -27.58 24.49
N GLN A 220 12.36 -28.48 25.38
CA GLN A 220 13.47 -28.19 26.30
C GLN A 220 14.82 -28.30 25.58
N GLY A 221 14.93 -29.28 24.66
CA GLY A 221 16.07 -29.45 23.76
C GLY A 221 16.29 -28.26 22.84
N GLN A 222 15.24 -27.72 22.23
CA GLN A 222 15.30 -26.51 21.39
C GLN A 222 15.87 -25.33 22.17
N ARG A 223 15.32 -25.08 23.38
CA ARG A 223 15.79 -24.01 24.27
C ARG A 223 17.22 -24.24 24.80
N LEU A 224 17.67 -25.49 24.87
CA LEU A 224 19.05 -25.83 25.23
C LEU A 224 20.01 -25.58 24.06
N SER A 225 19.63 -25.99 22.85
CA SER A 225 20.40 -25.73 21.61
C SER A 225 20.56 -24.23 21.36
N GLU A 226 19.49 -23.45 21.58
CA GLU A 226 19.48 -21.99 21.50
C GLU A 226 20.52 -21.35 22.45
N LYS A 227 20.46 -21.70 23.74
CA LYS A 227 21.43 -21.22 24.73
C LYS A 227 22.86 -21.62 24.41
N LEU A 228 23.07 -22.81 23.85
CA LEU A 228 24.40 -23.31 23.50
C LEU A 228 25.00 -22.56 22.31
N TYR A 229 24.25 -22.29 21.23
CA TYR A 229 24.82 -21.55 20.10
C TYR A 229 25.17 -20.11 20.51
N VAL A 230 24.31 -19.45 21.29
CA VAL A 230 24.58 -18.08 21.79
C VAL A 230 25.85 -18.08 22.65
N ALA A 231 25.98 -19.00 23.59
CA ALA A 231 27.16 -19.10 24.45
C ALA A 231 28.45 -19.41 23.66
N ILE A 232 28.40 -20.35 22.70
CA ILE A 232 29.54 -20.73 21.88
C ILE A 232 29.98 -19.56 20.99
N LEU A 233 29.06 -18.86 20.32
CA LEU A 233 29.39 -17.72 19.46
C LEU A 233 29.90 -16.51 20.24
N SER A 234 29.34 -16.21 21.42
CA SER A 234 29.87 -15.15 22.29
C SER A 234 31.29 -15.46 22.78
N LEU A 235 31.57 -16.70 23.19
CA LEU A 235 32.91 -17.12 23.59
C LEU A 235 33.89 -17.12 22.41
N ALA A 236 33.44 -17.58 21.24
CA ALA A 236 34.23 -17.56 20.01
C ALA A 236 34.58 -16.13 19.58
N GLY A 237 33.66 -15.17 19.70
CA GLY A 237 33.93 -13.76 19.43
C GLY A 237 35.01 -13.19 20.35
N ALA A 238 34.93 -13.46 21.65
CA ALA A 238 35.94 -13.03 22.63
C ALA A 238 37.32 -13.66 22.38
N VAL A 239 37.38 -14.96 22.09
CA VAL A 239 38.63 -15.68 21.76
C VAL A 239 39.20 -15.21 20.43
N ALA A 240 38.37 -15.02 19.40
CA ALA A 240 38.79 -14.51 18.10
C ALA A 240 39.39 -13.11 18.20
N PHE A 241 38.74 -12.21 18.96
CA PHE A 241 39.27 -10.88 19.24
C PHE A 241 40.62 -10.94 19.96
N LEU A 242 40.74 -11.78 21.00
CA LEU A 242 42.00 -11.95 21.74
C LEU A 242 43.13 -12.51 20.84
N VAL A 243 42.83 -13.49 19.99
CA VAL A 243 43.80 -14.08 19.03
C VAL A 243 44.19 -13.04 17.97
N GLY A 244 43.23 -12.29 17.42
CA GLY A 244 43.47 -11.21 16.48
C GLY A 244 44.38 -10.12 17.06
N TYR A 245 44.09 -9.70 18.29
CA TYR A 245 44.85 -8.70 19.03
C TYR A 245 46.28 -9.18 19.36
N LEU A 246 46.42 -10.38 19.93
CA LEU A 246 47.74 -10.92 20.30
C LEU A 246 48.63 -11.25 19.09
N THR A 247 48.04 -11.58 17.94
CA THR A 247 48.79 -11.86 16.70
C THR A 247 48.83 -10.67 15.72
N GLN A 248 48.22 -9.53 16.07
CA GLN A 248 48.10 -8.33 15.23
C GLN A 248 47.61 -8.65 13.80
N SER A 249 46.69 -9.61 13.68
CA SER A 249 46.26 -10.17 12.39
C SER A 249 44.75 -10.37 12.33
N PHE A 250 44.10 -9.61 11.46
CA PHE A 250 42.67 -9.75 11.17
C PHE A 250 42.34 -11.11 10.54
N ALA A 251 43.24 -11.69 9.74
CA ALA A 251 43.07 -13.03 9.19
C ALA A 251 43.00 -14.10 10.30
N ASN A 252 43.84 -14.00 11.34
CA ASN A 252 43.82 -14.93 12.47
C ASN A 252 42.55 -14.78 13.32
N MET A 253 42.04 -13.54 13.48
CA MET A 253 40.73 -13.28 14.10
C MET A 253 39.61 -13.98 13.33
N LEU A 254 39.55 -13.81 12.01
CA LEU A 254 38.54 -14.45 11.17
C LEU A 254 38.61 -15.97 11.24
N ILE A 255 39.82 -16.56 11.14
CA ILE A 255 40.01 -18.02 11.26
C ILE A 255 39.52 -18.54 12.62
N ALA A 256 39.91 -17.88 13.71
CA ALA A 256 39.48 -18.26 15.06
C ALA A 256 37.95 -18.16 15.25
N PHE A 257 37.33 -17.11 14.69
CA PHE A 257 35.87 -16.95 14.72
C PHE A 257 35.17 -18.03 13.86
N SER A 258 35.67 -18.30 12.65
CA SER A 258 35.14 -19.35 11.76
C SER A 258 35.21 -20.74 12.39
N CYS A 259 36.28 -21.06 13.13
CA CYS A 259 36.34 -22.29 13.93
C CYS A 259 35.23 -22.35 14.99
N GLY A 260 34.94 -21.24 15.68
CA GLY A 260 33.85 -21.15 16.64
C GLY A 260 32.46 -21.30 16.02
N VAL A 261 32.23 -20.71 14.85
CA VAL A 261 31.01 -20.93 14.05
C VAL A 261 30.86 -22.40 13.65
N GLY A 262 31.95 -23.05 13.21
CA GLY A 262 31.95 -24.48 12.88
C GLY A 262 31.59 -25.37 14.08
N ILE A 263 32.12 -25.06 15.27
CA ILE A 263 31.77 -25.77 16.51
C ILE A 263 30.30 -25.52 16.88
N SER A 264 29.82 -24.28 16.78
CA SER A 264 28.42 -23.93 17.05
C SER A 264 27.46 -24.69 16.12
N LEU A 265 27.76 -24.76 14.82
CA LEU A 265 26.97 -25.52 13.86
C LEU A 265 26.98 -27.01 14.20
N LEU A 266 28.15 -27.59 14.51
CA LEU A 266 28.28 -29.00 14.88
C LEU A 266 27.52 -29.34 16.19
N MET A 267 27.45 -28.43 17.16
CA MET A 267 26.83 -28.67 18.46
C MET A 267 25.32 -28.37 18.49
N SER A 268 24.83 -27.39 17.74
CA SER A 268 23.44 -26.92 17.85
C SER A 268 22.51 -27.35 16.70
N VAL A 269 23.05 -27.70 15.51
CA VAL A 269 22.22 -28.05 14.34
C VAL A 269 21.86 -29.54 14.27
N PRO A 270 22.76 -30.51 14.53
CA PRO A 270 22.39 -31.92 14.54
C PRO A 270 21.45 -32.27 15.70
N ASP A 271 20.56 -33.23 15.46
CA ASP A 271 19.56 -33.71 16.41
C ASP A 271 20.17 -34.63 17.48
N TRP A 272 21.08 -34.07 18.28
CA TRP A 272 21.83 -34.82 19.29
C TRP A 272 20.91 -35.38 20.40
N PRO A 273 21.20 -36.57 20.98
CA PRO A 273 20.38 -37.15 22.05
C PRO A 273 20.21 -36.27 23.29
N ILE A 274 21.07 -35.27 23.49
CA ILE A 274 20.94 -34.30 24.58
C ILE A 274 19.71 -33.38 24.44
N TYR A 275 19.22 -33.17 23.21
CA TYR A 275 18.05 -32.32 22.89
C TYR A 275 16.72 -33.10 22.82
N ASN A 276 16.71 -34.37 23.20
CA ASN A 276 15.56 -35.28 23.07
C ASN A 276 15.26 -36.04 24.36
N LYS A 277 15.57 -35.43 25.51
CA LYS A 277 15.41 -36.03 26.85
C LYS A 277 13.97 -35.96 27.39
N HIS A 278 13.12 -35.13 26.78
CA HIS A 278 11.73 -34.94 27.16
C HIS A 278 10.80 -35.21 25.97
N PRO A 279 10.80 -36.44 25.42
CA PRO A 279 10.07 -36.77 24.19
C PRO A 279 8.58 -36.52 24.35
N ILE A 280 8.01 -35.79 23.39
CA ILE A 280 6.62 -35.36 23.40
C ILE A 280 5.72 -36.58 23.11
N LYS A 281 4.79 -36.88 24.01
CA LYS A 281 3.82 -37.98 23.86
C LYS A 281 2.58 -37.51 23.11
N TRP A 282 2.51 -37.82 21.83
CA TRP A 282 1.35 -37.59 20.98
C TRP A 282 0.27 -38.66 21.16
N LEU A 283 -1.00 -38.31 20.91
CA LEU A 283 -2.12 -39.24 20.88
C LEU A 283 -2.22 -39.92 19.49
N PRO A 284 -2.75 -41.16 19.39
CA PRO A 284 -2.83 -41.88 18.12
C PRO A 284 -3.82 -41.25 17.16
N ALA A 285 -3.44 -41.15 15.88
CA ALA A 285 -4.31 -40.70 14.80
C ALA A 285 -5.25 -41.83 14.34
N SER A 286 -6.49 -41.48 13.95
CA SER A 286 -7.43 -42.41 13.31
C SER A 286 -7.11 -42.55 11.81
N GLU A 287 -7.00 -43.78 11.32
CA GLU A 287 -6.61 -44.06 9.93
C GLU A 287 -7.75 -43.81 8.92
N ALA A 288 -7.42 -43.17 7.80
CA ALA A 288 -8.23 -43.09 6.59
C ALA A 288 -7.31 -43.22 5.34
N PRO A 289 -7.80 -43.68 4.18
CA PRO A 289 -6.94 -44.36 3.20
C PRO A 289 -6.04 -43.44 2.38
N ARG A 290 -4.79 -43.88 2.13
CA ARG A 290 -3.86 -43.22 1.20
C ARG A 290 -4.28 -43.43 -0.25
N ALA A 291 -4.38 -42.35 -1.01
CA ALA A 291 -4.30 -42.37 -2.48
C ALA A 291 -2.82 -42.21 -2.93
N GLU A 292 -2.39 -43.00 -3.91
CA GLU A 292 -1.01 -43.00 -4.41
C GLU A 292 -0.73 -41.80 -5.33
N ALA A 293 -0.05 -40.77 -4.81
CA ALA A 293 0.52 -39.71 -5.63
C ALA A 293 1.84 -40.20 -6.27
N LYS A 294 1.88 -40.31 -7.60
CA LYS A 294 3.08 -40.75 -8.34
C LYS A 294 4.23 -39.75 -8.18
N GLN A 295 5.37 -40.26 -7.75
CA GLN A 295 6.59 -39.51 -7.51
C GLN A 295 7.29 -39.16 -8.84
N VAL A 296 7.33 -37.87 -9.20
CA VAL A 296 8.16 -37.34 -10.29
C VAL A 296 9.45 -36.80 -9.68
N CYS A 297 10.57 -37.49 -9.93
CA CYS A 297 11.88 -37.04 -9.47
C CYS A 297 12.41 -35.88 -10.31
N TYR A 298 12.55 -34.70 -9.71
CA TYR A 298 13.55 -33.71 -10.11
C TYR A 298 14.75 -33.79 -9.16
N THR A 299 15.68 -34.67 -9.50
CA THR A 299 17.05 -34.64 -8.98
C THR A 299 17.86 -33.64 -9.81
N GLN A 300 18.99 -33.14 -9.28
CA GLN A 300 20.05 -32.43 -10.02
C GLN A 300 19.92 -30.89 -10.19
N CYS A 301 19.96 -30.15 -9.08
CA CYS A 301 20.89 -29.01 -8.93
C CYS A 301 21.00 -28.59 -7.45
N ARG A 302 22.08 -29.00 -6.77
CA ARG A 302 22.28 -28.68 -5.34
C ARG A 302 23.77 -28.58 -4.97
N THR A 303 24.47 -27.57 -5.52
CA THR A 303 25.90 -27.38 -5.18
C THR A 303 26.47 -25.94 -5.22
N GLU A 304 25.74 -24.89 -5.64
CA GLU A 304 26.37 -23.55 -5.82
C GLU A 304 25.78 -22.40 -4.98
N THR A 305 24.67 -22.59 -4.27
CA THR A 305 23.98 -21.47 -3.57
C THR A 305 24.60 -21.04 -2.24
N LEU A 306 25.56 -21.79 -1.68
CA LEU A 306 26.15 -21.52 -0.36
C LEU A 306 27.44 -20.69 -0.37
N ALA A 307 28.16 -20.63 -1.50
CA ALA A 307 29.39 -19.84 -1.60
C ALA A 307 29.11 -18.34 -1.84
N VAL A 308 28.06 -18.01 -2.62
CA VAL A 308 27.70 -16.63 -2.94
C VAL A 308 27.12 -15.89 -1.74
N TRP A 309 26.39 -16.59 -0.86
CA TRP A 309 25.75 -15.98 0.32
C TRP A 309 26.76 -15.52 1.39
N LEU A 310 27.92 -16.15 1.50
CA LEU A 310 28.97 -15.75 2.44
C LEU A 310 29.81 -14.56 1.98
N ILE A 311 29.84 -14.26 0.68
CA ILE A 311 30.58 -13.12 0.12
C ILE A 311 29.71 -11.86 0.11
N MET A 312 28.40 -11.98 -0.16
CA MET A 312 27.50 -10.83 -0.24
C MET A 312 27.22 -10.17 1.12
N THR A 313 27.14 -10.93 2.22
CA THR A 313 26.92 -10.36 3.57
C THR A 313 28.12 -9.54 4.06
N ALA A 314 29.32 -9.78 3.53
CA ALA A 314 30.52 -9.00 3.85
C ALA A 314 30.61 -7.66 3.09
N LEU A 315 29.83 -7.47 2.02
CA LEU A 315 29.74 -6.23 1.24
C LEU A 315 28.48 -5.41 1.58
N ALA A 316 27.42 -6.05 2.07
CA ALA A 316 26.21 -5.34 2.51
C ALA A 316 26.45 -4.44 3.74
N MET A 317 27.42 -4.76 4.60
CA MET A 317 27.69 -4.00 5.83
C MET A 317 28.64 -2.79 5.63
N THR A 318 29.17 -2.57 4.41
CA THR A 318 30.04 -1.41 4.11
C THR A 318 29.34 -0.28 3.33
N CYS A 319 28.17 -0.51 2.74
CA CYS A 319 27.44 0.53 2.00
C CYS A 319 26.40 1.32 2.83
N GLN A 320 26.06 0.91 4.05
CA GLN A 320 25.03 1.59 4.87
C GLN A 320 25.60 2.38 6.06
N ALA A 321 26.93 2.58 6.08
CA ALA A 321 27.64 3.45 7.03
C ALA A 321 28.26 4.69 6.35
N ALA A 322 28.13 4.84 5.03
CA ALA A 322 28.76 5.92 4.27
C ALA A 322 28.03 7.27 4.36
N GLU A 323 26.73 7.28 4.69
CA GLU A 323 25.93 8.52 4.77
C GLU A 323 25.84 9.12 6.19
N TYR A 324 26.46 8.48 7.20
CA TYR A 324 26.47 8.97 8.59
C TYR A 324 27.84 9.51 9.07
N CYS A 325 28.90 9.37 8.25
CA CYS A 325 30.29 9.59 8.67
C CYS A 325 30.96 10.87 8.14
N ALA A 326 30.22 11.78 7.48
CA ALA A 326 30.81 12.97 6.84
C ALA A 326 31.13 14.15 7.78
N CYS A 327 30.67 14.16 9.05
CA CYS A 327 30.73 15.36 9.91
C CYS A 327 31.02 15.12 11.42
N ARG A 328 31.74 14.06 11.82
CA ARG A 328 32.31 13.97 13.19
C ARG A 328 33.72 13.40 13.21
N ASP A 329 34.53 13.95 14.10
CA ASP A 329 35.88 13.49 14.43
C ASP A 329 35.83 12.02 14.90
N THR A 330 36.39 11.09 14.13
CA THR A 330 36.09 9.65 14.22
C THR A 330 36.85 8.90 15.34
N SER A 331 37.16 9.58 16.45
CA SER A 331 37.97 9.02 17.54
C SER A 331 37.16 8.52 18.75
N SER A 332 35.83 8.64 18.79
CA SER A 332 35.05 8.44 20.02
C SER A 332 33.65 7.80 19.94
N ILE A 333 33.20 7.26 18.80
CA ILE A 333 31.82 6.73 18.67
C ILE A 333 31.80 5.19 18.76
N GLN A 334 31.02 4.66 19.72
CA GLN A 334 30.71 3.24 19.87
C GLN A 334 29.41 2.88 19.12
N SER A 335 29.25 1.60 18.74
CA SER A 335 28.16 1.13 17.87
C SER A 335 26.83 0.87 18.60
N SER A 336 26.40 1.77 19.50
CA SER A 336 25.18 1.62 20.30
C SER A 336 24.06 2.62 19.98
N ASP A 337 24.36 3.68 19.22
CA ASP A 337 23.54 4.89 19.23
C ASP A 337 22.79 5.07 17.90
N ALA A 338 21.66 4.36 17.75
CA ALA A 338 20.66 4.71 16.75
C ALA A 338 19.83 5.91 17.27
N PRO A 339 19.54 6.94 16.43
CA PRO A 339 18.76 8.10 16.87
C PRO A 339 17.34 7.70 17.28
N SER A 340 16.83 8.35 18.32
CA SER A 340 15.47 8.15 18.83
C SER A 340 14.40 8.76 17.93
N GLU A 341 13.13 8.33 18.08
CA GLU A 341 11.97 8.86 17.34
C GLU A 341 11.91 10.39 17.37
N ALA A 342 12.11 10.99 18.55
CA ALA A 342 12.10 12.42 18.76
C ALA A 342 13.29 13.15 18.11
N GLU A 343 14.45 12.50 17.97
CA GLU A 343 15.60 13.06 17.26
C GLU A 343 15.37 13.05 15.75
N LEU A 344 14.79 11.97 15.20
CA LEU A 344 14.39 11.90 13.80
C LEU A 344 13.30 12.92 13.46
N GLU A 345 12.27 13.06 14.30
CA GLU A 345 11.24 14.09 14.15
C GLU A 345 11.84 15.50 14.21
N SER A 346 12.73 15.75 15.17
CA SER A 346 13.44 17.04 15.31
C SER A 346 14.29 17.37 14.08
N ILE A 347 14.99 16.37 13.51
CA ILE A 347 15.76 16.54 12.26
C ILE A 347 14.83 16.83 11.07
N ALA A 348 13.72 16.10 10.93
CA ALA A 348 12.74 16.34 9.86
C ALA A 348 12.16 17.77 9.95
N ARG A 349 11.70 18.17 11.14
CA ARG A 349 11.24 19.54 11.44
C ARG A 349 12.31 20.59 11.11
N ALA A 350 13.56 20.36 11.51
CA ALA A 350 14.64 21.30 11.26
C ALA A 350 14.97 21.44 9.76
N ARG A 351 14.95 20.34 8.99
CA ARG A 351 15.10 20.37 7.53
C ARG A 351 13.98 21.21 6.90
N PHE A 352 12.73 20.85 7.19
CA PHE A 352 11.57 21.56 6.67
C PHE A 352 11.58 23.06 7.05
N GLN A 353 11.90 23.38 8.31
CA GLN A 353 11.96 24.76 8.78
C GLN A 353 13.08 25.59 8.10
N VAL A 354 14.24 25.01 7.80
CA VAL A 354 15.29 25.71 7.00
C VAL A 354 14.71 26.17 5.68
N GLN A 355 14.01 25.26 5.00
CA GLN A 355 13.47 25.49 3.68
C GLN A 355 12.28 26.48 3.73
N ILE A 356 11.38 26.37 4.72
CA ILE A 356 10.33 27.37 5.03
C ILE A 356 10.93 28.76 5.31
N ASN A 357 11.99 28.86 6.09
CA ASN A 357 12.58 30.15 6.40
C ASN A 357 13.23 30.80 5.17
N GLN A 358 13.79 30.01 4.26
CA GLN A 358 14.27 30.51 2.97
C GLN A 358 13.13 31.09 2.11
N ILE A 359 11.91 30.51 2.14
CA ILE A 359 10.74 31.11 1.48
C ILE A 359 10.37 32.46 2.06
N ARG A 360 10.31 32.55 3.39
CA ARG A 360 9.88 33.77 4.10
C ARG A 360 10.87 34.90 3.83
N ASN A 361 12.18 34.58 3.79
CA ASN A 361 13.25 35.51 3.44
C ASN A 361 13.22 35.99 1.99
N LEU A 362 12.56 35.27 1.08
CA LEU A 362 12.38 35.65 -0.32
C LEU A 362 11.08 36.48 -0.53
N ASN A 363 10.51 37.02 0.55
CA ASN A 363 9.37 37.96 0.59
C ASN A 363 8.08 37.45 -0.08
N TYR A 364 7.71 36.19 0.16
CA TYR A 364 6.40 35.69 -0.27
C TYR A 364 5.25 36.30 0.55
N SER A 365 4.48 37.19 -0.07
CA SER A 365 3.25 37.76 0.49
C SER A 365 2.00 37.30 -0.28
N GLY A 366 1.82 35.99 -0.42
CA GLY A 366 0.68 35.39 -1.15
C GLY A 366 -0.69 35.52 -0.46
N ALA A 367 -0.75 36.11 0.75
CA ALA A 367 -2.01 36.37 1.46
C ALA A 367 -2.73 37.61 0.91
N GLY A 368 -3.25 37.52 -0.32
CA GLY A 368 -4.19 38.49 -0.88
C GLY A 368 -5.61 38.22 -0.40
N ASP A 369 -6.23 39.19 0.29
CA ASP A 369 -7.66 39.16 0.65
C ASP A 369 -8.54 39.23 -0.62
N TYR A 370 -8.89 38.07 -1.18
CA TYR A 370 -9.86 37.99 -2.27
C TYR A 370 -11.29 38.12 -1.74
N ALA A 371 -11.80 39.35 -1.76
CA ALA A 371 -13.20 39.64 -1.48
C ALA A 371 -14.16 38.88 -2.42
N THR A 372 -15.24 38.35 -1.86
CA THR A 372 -16.20 37.48 -2.56
C THR A 372 -17.11 38.22 -3.55
N THR A 373 -16.68 38.32 -4.82
CA THR A 373 -17.53 38.80 -5.92
C THR A 373 -18.16 37.64 -6.70
N ASN A 374 -19.39 37.29 -6.33
CA ASN A 374 -20.19 36.29 -7.05
C ASN A 374 -20.73 36.84 -8.38
N SER A 375 -20.21 36.34 -9.50
CA SER A 375 -20.93 36.33 -10.79
C SER A 375 -20.59 35.05 -11.56
N ILE A 376 -21.51 34.07 -11.54
CA ILE A 376 -21.38 32.84 -12.34
C ILE A 376 -21.93 33.12 -13.74
N SER A 377 -21.05 33.05 -14.74
CA SER A 377 -21.45 33.00 -16.16
C SER A 377 -21.41 31.55 -16.64
N THR A 378 -22.57 30.90 -16.72
CA THR A 378 -22.68 29.54 -17.26
C THR A 378 -22.59 29.55 -18.80
N THR A 379 -21.39 29.34 -19.34
CA THR A 379 -21.21 29.04 -20.77
C THR A 379 -21.44 27.56 -21.04
N SER A 380 -22.35 27.25 -21.97
CA SER A 380 -22.81 25.90 -22.25
C SER A 380 -21.73 24.97 -22.82
N THR A 381 -21.77 23.70 -22.39
CA THR A 381 -20.90 22.64 -22.92
C THR A 381 -21.19 22.33 -24.40
N GLY A 382 -20.12 22.25 -25.20
CA GLY A 382 -20.18 21.59 -26.50
C GLY A 382 -20.30 20.06 -26.36
N PRO A 383 -20.82 19.35 -27.36
CA PRO A 383 -21.02 17.90 -27.28
C PRO A 383 -19.68 17.17 -27.32
N GLY A 384 -19.40 16.33 -26.31
CA GLY A 384 -18.30 15.35 -26.37
C GLY A 384 -17.41 15.16 -25.13
N LYS A 385 -17.62 15.86 -24.01
CA LYS A 385 -16.79 15.64 -22.80
C LYS A 385 -17.31 14.47 -21.95
N SER A 386 -16.47 13.44 -21.75
CA SER A 386 -16.81 12.18 -21.06
C SER A 386 -16.31 12.08 -19.61
N GLY A 387 -16.12 13.21 -18.91
CA GLY A 387 -15.54 13.24 -17.56
C GLY A 387 -16.02 14.42 -16.72
N LEU A 388 -15.78 14.35 -15.41
CA LEU A 388 -16.21 15.34 -14.42
C LEU A 388 -15.29 16.57 -14.34
N ASN A 389 -14.11 16.55 -14.98
CA ASN A 389 -13.14 17.64 -14.97
C ASN A 389 -13.52 18.74 -15.97
N ASP A 390 -13.99 19.89 -15.49
CA ASP A 390 -14.38 21.05 -16.29
C ASP A 390 -13.27 22.10 -16.37
N GLY A 391 -12.50 22.06 -17.46
CA GLY A 391 -11.47 23.07 -17.74
C GLY A 391 -10.12 22.79 -17.07
N PHE A 392 -9.11 23.54 -17.52
CA PHE A 392 -7.72 23.38 -17.12
C PHE A 392 -7.42 24.25 -15.90
N VAL A 393 -6.73 23.68 -14.92
CA VAL A 393 -6.11 24.45 -13.83
C VAL A 393 -4.91 25.21 -14.40
N LYS A 394 -4.69 26.44 -13.95
CA LYS A 394 -3.61 27.33 -14.39
C LYS A 394 -2.90 27.95 -13.18
N ALA A 395 -1.67 28.41 -13.35
CA ALA A 395 -1.01 29.30 -12.41
C ALA A 395 -1.38 30.76 -12.71
N LYS A 396 -1.76 31.55 -11.70
CA LYS A 396 -2.10 32.97 -11.84
C LYS A 396 -1.82 33.72 -10.54
N ASN A 397 -1.03 34.78 -10.59
CA ASN A 397 -0.69 35.64 -9.44
C ASN A 397 -0.06 34.93 -8.22
N GLY A 398 0.53 33.75 -8.40
CA GLY A 398 1.05 32.92 -7.32
C GLY A 398 0.06 31.90 -6.78
N ASP A 399 -1.22 31.94 -7.19
CA ASP A 399 -2.22 30.93 -6.87
C ASP A 399 -2.38 29.88 -8.01
N LEU A 400 -2.75 28.64 -7.67
CA LEU A 400 -3.43 27.76 -8.62
C LEU A 400 -4.88 28.24 -8.79
N VAL A 401 -5.37 28.28 -10.03
CA VAL A 401 -6.73 28.72 -10.36
C VAL A 401 -7.45 27.78 -11.33
N LEU A 402 -8.74 27.58 -11.11
CA LEU A 402 -9.66 26.87 -12.01
C LEU A 402 -10.88 27.77 -12.25
N ASN A 403 -11.23 28.01 -13.52
CA ASN A 403 -12.35 28.89 -13.91
C ASN A 403 -12.31 30.27 -13.20
N ASP A 404 -11.11 30.88 -13.19
CA ASP A 404 -10.78 32.16 -12.51
C ASP A 404 -11.00 32.22 -10.98
N ARG A 405 -11.24 31.08 -10.33
CA ARG A 405 -11.26 30.95 -8.87
C ARG A 405 -10.00 30.27 -8.37
N ARG A 406 -9.55 30.60 -7.16
CA ARG A 406 -8.47 29.85 -6.48
C ARG A 406 -8.86 28.37 -6.37
N TRP A 407 -7.88 27.49 -6.55
CA TRP A 407 -8.06 26.05 -6.55
C TRP A 407 -6.93 25.39 -5.76
N TYR A 408 -7.25 24.36 -4.99
CA TYR A 408 -6.30 23.68 -4.10
C TYR A 408 -6.12 22.21 -4.49
N ALA A 409 -4.86 21.77 -4.66
CA ALA A 409 -4.45 20.42 -4.99
C ALA A 409 -4.23 19.57 -3.72
N ALA A 410 -5.25 18.80 -3.33
CA ALA A 410 -5.21 17.90 -2.18
C ALA A 410 -5.14 16.44 -2.67
N GLY A 411 -4.03 15.75 -2.41
CA GLY A 411 -3.81 14.45 -3.03
C GLY A 411 -2.70 13.58 -2.44
N THR A 412 -2.31 12.56 -3.21
CA THR A 412 -1.28 11.58 -2.87
C THR A 412 -0.53 11.13 -4.11
N ASN A 413 0.64 10.55 -3.89
CA ASN A 413 1.38 9.81 -4.90
C ASN A 413 0.75 8.43 -5.13
N ALA A 414 0.69 8.02 -6.40
CA ALA A 414 0.16 6.76 -6.89
C ALA A 414 1.02 6.24 -8.06
N PHE A 415 2.34 6.26 -7.87
CA PHE A 415 3.37 5.89 -8.88
C PHE A 415 3.13 4.55 -9.60
N TYR A 416 2.48 3.61 -8.91
CA TYR A 416 2.16 2.26 -9.39
C TYR A 416 0.90 2.18 -10.27
N ALA A 417 0.07 3.24 -10.36
CA ALA A 417 -1.26 3.18 -10.98
C ALA A 417 -1.25 2.78 -12.46
N ALA A 418 -0.30 3.34 -13.22
CA ALA A 418 -0.17 3.16 -14.67
C ALA A 418 0.58 1.88 -15.07
N GLN A 419 1.12 1.12 -14.12
CA GLN A 419 1.85 -0.11 -14.41
C GLN A 419 0.88 -1.29 -14.54
N ALA A 420 0.82 -1.88 -15.73
CA ALA A 420 -0.17 -2.91 -16.08
C ALA A 420 -0.10 -4.16 -15.21
N ASP A 421 1.11 -4.55 -14.77
CA ASP A 421 1.36 -5.76 -14.00
C ASP A 421 1.10 -5.62 -12.49
N LEU A 422 0.95 -4.39 -11.97
CA LEU A 422 0.80 -4.13 -10.52
C LEU A 422 -0.66 -3.99 -10.08
N LEU A 423 -1.55 -3.52 -10.95
CA LEU A 423 -2.98 -3.36 -10.68
C LEU A 423 -3.79 -3.90 -11.87
N SER A 424 -4.91 -4.57 -11.63
CA SER A 424 -5.91 -4.79 -12.69
C SER A 424 -6.66 -3.48 -13.02
N PRO A 425 -7.42 -3.42 -14.14
CA PRO A 425 -8.33 -2.30 -14.41
C PRO A 425 -9.35 -2.04 -13.29
N ASP A 426 -9.83 -3.10 -12.62
CA ASP A 426 -10.76 -2.99 -11.49
C ASP A 426 -10.07 -2.43 -10.24
N ASP A 427 -8.81 -2.79 -10.00
CA ASP A 427 -8.00 -2.24 -8.92
C ASP A 427 -7.71 -0.74 -9.15
N VAL A 428 -7.45 -0.31 -10.39
CA VAL A 428 -7.33 1.12 -10.76
C VAL A 428 -8.64 1.86 -10.57
N THR A 429 -9.77 1.27 -10.99
CA THR A 429 -11.10 1.87 -10.82
C THR A 429 -11.44 2.03 -9.33
N SER A 430 -11.10 1.02 -8.52
CA SER A 430 -11.25 1.03 -7.06
C SER A 430 -10.35 2.07 -6.41
N LEU A 431 -9.09 2.17 -6.83
CA LEU A 431 -8.13 3.19 -6.38
C LEU A 431 -8.68 4.61 -6.61
N MET A 432 -9.13 4.91 -7.83
CA MET A 432 -9.71 6.22 -8.17
C MET A 432 -10.98 6.50 -7.35
N ALA A 433 -11.85 5.50 -7.18
CA ALA A 433 -13.05 5.65 -6.37
C ALA A 433 -12.75 5.92 -4.89
N VAL A 434 -11.80 5.18 -4.29
CA VAL A 434 -11.42 5.34 -2.88
C VAL A 434 -10.78 6.69 -2.62
N HIS A 435 -9.81 7.12 -3.45
CA HIS A 435 -9.18 8.44 -3.29
C HIS A 435 -10.21 9.58 -3.41
N ALA A 436 -11.10 9.53 -4.41
CA ALA A 436 -12.16 10.52 -4.58
C ALA A 436 -13.16 10.53 -3.39
N MET A 437 -13.58 9.36 -2.89
CA MET A 437 -14.44 9.26 -1.70
C MET A 437 -13.80 9.85 -0.44
N LYS A 438 -12.47 9.74 -0.31
CA LYS A 438 -11.70 10.31 0.81
C LYS A 438 -11.43 11.82 0.65
N GLY A 439 -11.74 12.40 -0.52
CA GLY A 439 -11.63 13.83 -0.80
C GLY A 439 -10.38 14.26 -1.57
N ALA A 440 -9.54 13.32 -2.02
CA ALA A 440 -8.41 13.65 -2.89
C ALA A 440 -8.92 14.06 -4.28
N ASN A 441 -8.41 15.16 -4.81
CA ASN A 441 -8.71 15.68 -6.15
C ASN A 441 -7.51 15.61 -7.11
N VAL A 442 -6.31 15.29 -6.61
CA VAL A 442 -5.08 15.11 -7.40
C VAL A 442 -4.43 13.77 -7.08
N LEU A 443 -3.90 13.10 -8.11
CA LEU A 443 -2.94 12.02 -7.95
C LEU A 443 -1.70 12.28 -8.80
N ARG A 444 -0.51 12.10 -8.22
CA ARG A 444 0.75 12.11 -8.97
C ARG A 444 1.11 10.69 -9.38
N VAL A 445 1.31 10.47 -10.68
CA VAL A 445 1.51 9.14 -11.27
C VAL A 445 2.75 9.12 -12.15
N PHE A 446 3.47 8.00 -12.14
CA PHE A 446 4.58 7.79 -13.07
C PHE A 446 4.00 7.41 -14.44
N ALA A 447 4.12 8.34 -15.39
CA ALA A 447 3.71 8.17 -16.77
C ALA A 447 4.84 7.59 -17.65
N PHE A 448 5.85 6.96 -17.02
CA PHE A 448 6.98 6.28 -17.65
C PHE A 448 7.12 4.84 -17.14
N SER A 449 7.80 4.02 -17.95
CA SER A 449 8.25 2.68 -17.60
C SER A 449 9.26 2.24 -18.68
N ASP A 450 10.55 2.35 -18.40
CA ASP A 450 11.61 2.34 -19.40
C ASP A 450 12.47 1.06 -19.30
N GLY A 451 12.54 0.29 -20.40
CA GLY A 451 13.32 -0.96 -20.49
C GLY A 451 12.74 -2.15 -19.74
N TYR A 452 13.17 -3.35 -20.13
CA TYR A 452 12.84 -4.60 -19.42
C TYR A 452 13.77 -4.84 -18.23
N GLY A 453 13.21 -4.92 -17.03
CA GLY A 453 13.95 -5.24 -15.81
C GLY A 453 14.35 -6.71 -15.73
N THR A 454 15.65 -7.01 -15.84
CA THR A 454 16.20 -8.36 -15.55
C THR A 454 17.38 -8.36 -14.58
N GLN A 455 17.69 -7.22 -13.97
CA GLN A 455 18.60 -7.11 -12.83
C GLN A 455 17.89 -6.46 -11.63
N GLN A 456 18.47 -6.63 -10.44
CA GLN A 456 17.80 -6.52 -9.13
C GLN A 456 16.90 -5.28 -8.98
N ASN A 457 15.69 -5.50 -8.44
CA ASN A 457 14.71 -4.50 -8.00
C ASN A 457 14.06 -3.59 -9.07
N ILE A 458 14.20 -3.89 -10.37
CA ILE A 458 13.47 -3.18 -11.44
C ILE A 458 12.10 -3.86 -11.68
N LEU A 459 11.00 -3.17 -11.35
CA LEU A 459 9.62 -3.64 -11.57
C LEU A 459 9.05 -3.26 -12.95
N THR A 460 9.65 -3.72 -14.06
CA THR A 460 9.13 -3.44 -15.42
C THR A 460 8.90 -4.69 -16.29
N PRO A 461 7.88 -5.51 -16.00
CA PRO A 461 7.52 -6.64 -16.86
C PRO A 461 6.94 -6.15 -18.20
N VAL A 462 6.05 -5.14 -18.17
CA VAL A 462 5.45 -4.49 -19.35
C VAL A 462 5.82 -3.00 -19.43
N PRO A 463 7.02 -2.64 -19.93
CA PRO A 463 7.46 -1.26 -20.06
C PRO A 463 6.70 -0.50 -21.15
N PHE A 464 6.61 0.83 -20.99
CA PHE A 464 6.08 1.79 -21.95
C PHE A 464 7.06 2.00 -23.12
N GLN A 465 8.36 1.93 -22.83
CA GLN A 465 9.45 2.02 -23.80
C GLN A 465 10.41 0.82 -23.62
N PRO A 466 10.09 -0.37 -24.15
CA PRO A 466 10.92 -1.58 -24.03
C PRO A 466 12.35 -1.43 -24.55
N ARG A 467 12.56 -0.59 -25.57
CA ARG A 467 13.86 -0.16 -26.08
C ARG A 467 13.79 1.31 -26.47
N LEU A 468 14.94 1.97 -26.53
CA LEU A 468 15.02 3.39 -26.82
C LEU A 468 14.38 3.73 -28.18
N GLY A 469 13.32 4.54 -28.17
CA GLY A 469 12.52 4.88 -29.36
C GLY A 469 11.49 3.82 -29.81
N GLU A 470 11.44 2.64 -29.17
CA GLU A 470 10.39 1.63 -29.39
C GLU A 470 9.31 1.78 -28.30
N TYR A 471 8.08 2.13 -28.66
CA TYR A 471 6.98 2.36 -27.72
C TYR A 471 5.96 1.20 -27.71
N ASN A 472 5.61 0.73 -26.51
CA ASN A 472 4.65 -0.36 -26.30
C ASN A 472 3.21 0.18 -26.20
N GLU A 473 2.42 -0.06 -27.24
CA GLU A 473 1.05 0.46 -27.33
C GLU A 473 0.11 -0.13 -26.26
N GLU A 474 0.23 -1.42 -25.90
CA GLU A 474 -0.62 -2.01 -24.86
C GLU A 474 -0.31 -1.44 -23.47
N ALA A 475 0.96 -1.11 -23.22
CA ALA A 475 1.35 -0.42 -21.98
C ALA A 475 0.85 1.03 -21.95
N LEU A 476 0.91 1.75 -23.08
CA LEU A 476 0.37 3.12 -23.17
C LEU A 476 -1.16 3.17 -23.07
N LYS A 477 -1.89 2.16 -23.57
CA LYS A 477 -3.33 1.99 -23.31
C LYS A 477 -3.66 1.87 -21.83
N ARG A 478 -2.72 1.41 -20.99
CA ARG A 478 -2.94 1.42 -19.54
C ARG A 478 -2.94 2.83 -18.97
N LEU A 479 -2.07 3.72 -19.44
CA LEU A 479 -2.11 5.14 -19.06
C LEU A 479 -3.42 5.80 -19.53
N ASP A 480 -3.91 5.46 -20.73
CA ASP A 480 -5.22 5.91 -21.22
C ASP A 480 -6.36 5.53 -20.27
N PHE A 481 -6.37 4.28 -19.80
CA PHE A 481 -7.36 3.79 -18.84
C PHE A 481 -7.28 4.49 -17.48
N VAL A 482 -6.06 4.76 -16.97
CA VAL A 482 -5.85 5.50 -15.72
C VAL A 482 -6.40 6.94 -15.84
N LEU A 483 -6.16 7.61 -16.96
CA LEU A 483 -6.75 8.92 -17.26
C LEU A 483 -8.28 8.85 -17.31
N ALA A 484 -8.86 7.88 -18.03
CA ALA A 484 -10.31 7.70 -18.11
C ALA A 484 -10.96 7.44 -16.72
N ALA A 485 -10.31 6.62 -15.88
CA ALA A 485 -10.77 6.32 -14.53
C ALA A 485 -10.68 7.54 -13.60
N ALA A 486 -9.64 8.37 -13.73
CA ALA A 486 -9.52 9.64 -13.00
C ALA A 486 -10.59 10.65 -13.44
N ALA A 487 -10.79 10.80 -14.76
CA ALA A 487 -11.81 11.67 -15.36
C ALA A 487 -13.23 11.32 -14.88
N ALA A 488 -13.54 10.03 -14.76
CA ALA A 488 -14.82 9.52 -14.26
C ALA A 488 -15.06 9.78 -12.76
N LYS A 489 -14.04 10.21 -12.01
CA LYS A 489 -14.09 10.53 -10.57
C LYS A 489 -13.77 11.99 -10.24
N GLY A 490 -13.48 12.83 -11.23
CA GLY A 490 -13.10 14.24 -11.00
C GLY A 490 -11.72 14.40 -10.38
N ILE A 491 -10.88 13.37 -10.45
CA ILE A 491 -9.47 13.42 -10.07
C ILE A 491 -8.68 13.99 -11.26
N ARG A 492 -7.68 14.82 -10.99
CA ARG A 492 -6.70 15.29 -11.97
C ARG A 492 -5.32 14.66 -11.72
N LEU A 493 -4.54 14.46 -12.77
CA LEU A 493 -3.27 13.72 -12.72
C LEU A 493 -2.05 14.60 -13.00
N VAL A 494 -1.03 14.52 -12.14
CA VAL A 494 0.33 14.96 -12.49
C VAL A 494 1.03 13.79 -13.17
N LEU A 495 1.45 13.97 -14.43
CA LEU A 495 2.12 12.96 -15.23
C LEU A 495 3.64 13.17 -15.16
N THR A 496 4.32 12.44 -14.28
CA THR A 496 5.79 12.44 -14.19
C THR A 496 6.39 11.65 -15.35
N LEU A 497 7.40 12.21 -16.02
CA LEU A 497 7.88 11.74 -17.34
C LEU A 497 9.16 10.89 -17.33
N THR A 498 9.93 10.89 -16.24
CA THR A 498 11.10 9.99 -16.04
C THR A 498 11.43 9.89 -14.54
N ASN A 499 12.49 9.16 -14.17
CA ASN A 499 12.99 9.03 -12.80
C ASN A 499 14.51 9.19 -12.76
N TYR A 500 15.05 9.95 -11.81
CA TYR A 500 16.48 9.91 -11.52
C TYR A 500 16.93 8.53 -11.04
N TRP A 501 16.13 7.91 -10.16
CA TRP A 501 16.40 6.58 -9.61
C TRP A 501 16.15 5.48 -10.66
N PRO A 502 16.83 4.32 -10.55
CA PRO A 502 16.68 3.20 -11.50
C PRO A 502 15.31 2.50 -11.43
N PHE A 503 14.40 2.93 -10.56
CA PHE A 503 13.07 2.37 -10.43
C PHE A 503 12.21 2.73 -11.64
N TYR A 504 11.65 1.71 -12.29
CA TYR A 504 11.12 1.73 -13.66
C TYR A 504 12.11 2.22 -14.74
N GLY A 505 13.41 1.97 -14.56
CA GLY A 505 14.48 2.26 -15.52
C GLY A 505 14.93 3.72 -15.51
N GLY A 506 13.99 4.64 -15.71
CA GLY A 506 14.20 6.09 -15.62
C GLY A 506 15.30 6.62 -16.55
N GLN A 507 15.93 7.72 -16.13
CA GLN A 507 17.03 8.37 -16.84
C GLN A 507 18.19 7.42 -17.15
N ARG A 508 18.47 6.47 -16.24
CA ARG A 508 19.58 5.52 -16.37
C ARG A 508 19.44 4.66 -17.63
N PHE A 509 18.22 4.21 -17.95
CA PHE A 509 17.93 3.46 -19.17
C PHE A 509 18.37 4.20 -20.44
N TYR A 510 18.14 5.51 -20.51
CA TYR A 510 18.54 6.31 -21.68
C TYR A 510 20.07 6.40 -21.80
N VAL A 511 20.77 6.63 -20.68
CA VAL A 511 22.25 6.67 -20.65
C VAL A 511 22.83 5.33 -21.08
N ASP A 512 22.36 4.23 -20.49
CA ASP A 512 22.85 2.88 -20.79
C ASP A 512 22.55 2.46 -22.24
N SER A 513 21.39 2.85 -22.78
CA SER A 513 20.99 2.52 -24.15
C SER A 513 21.85 3.21 -25.23
N VAL A 514 22.34 4.43 -24.97
CA VAL A 514 23.14 5.20 -25.94
C VAL A 514 24.65 5.03 -25.72
N LYS A 515 25.09 4.97 -24.45
CA LYS A 515 26.53 5.05 -24.08
C LYS A 515 27.08 3.77 -23.45
N GLY A 516 26.22 2.81 -23.12
CA GLY A 516 26.59 1.58 -22.43
C GLY A 516 26.70 1.74 -20.91
N THR A 517 26.72 0.60 -20.22
CA THR A 517 26.77 0.54 -18.76
C THR A 517 28.07 1.12 -18.19
N GLY A 518 27.95 1.84 -17.07
CA GLY A 518 29.06 2.54 -16.43
C GLY A 518 29.32 3.96 -16.93
N ALA A 519 28.63 4.43 -17.98
CA ALA A 519 28.71 5.84 -18.40
C ALA A 519 28.13 6.80 -17.33
N PRO A 520 28.64 8.06 -17.20
CA PRO A 520 28.12 9.04 -16.25
C PRO A 520 26.64 9.34 -16.42
N GLN A 521 25.92 9.50 -15.30
CA GLN A 521 24.48 9.76 -15.28
C GLN A 521 24.13 11.11 -15.94
N GLU A 522 25.03 12.09 -15.81
CA GLU A 522 24.86 13.47 -16.24
C GLU A 522 24.85 13.62 -17.78
N LEU A 523 25.19 12.55 -18.50
CA LEU A 523 24.97 12.46 -19.94
C LEU A 523 23.48 12.54 -20.30
N PHE A 524 22.56 12.19 -19.38
CA PHE A 524 21.13 12.43 -19.57
C PHE A 524 20.80 13.93 -19.76
N TYR A 525 21.49 14.82 -19.05
CA TYR A 525 21.26 16.26 -19.10
C TYR A 525 22.03 16.96 -20.22
N THR A 526 23.11 16.36 -20.71
CA THR A 526 24.10 17.03 -21.57
C THR A 526 24.19 16.46 -22.99
N ASP A 527 24.01 15.14 -23.16
CA ASP A 527 24.17 14.52 -24.47
C ASP A 527 22.98 14.85 -25.40
N PRO A 528 23.23 15.32 -26.64
CA PRO A 528 22.17 15.74 -27.55
C PRO A 528 21.34 14.57 -28.09
N GLU A 529 21.89 13.35 -28.17
CA GLU A 529 21.19 12.16 -28.65
C GLU A 529 20.24 11.63 -27.56
N ILE A 530 20.72 11.51 -26.32
CA ILE A 530 19.87 11.12 -25.18
C ILE A 530 18.71 12.10 -25.00
N ARG A 531 18.98 13.41 -24.99
CA ARG A 531 17.95 14.45 -24.87
C ARG A 531 16.95 14.41 -26.02
N LYS A 532 17.39 14.07 -27.25
CA LYS A 532 16.47 13.89 -28.38
C LYS A 532 15.49 12.75 -28.12
N TYR A 533 15.96 11.58 -27.69
CA TYR A 533 15.06 10.45 -27.39
C TYR A 533 14.05 10.77 -26.28
N PHE A 534 14.46 11.52 -25.25
CA PHE A 534 13.53 11.98 -24.21
C PHE A 534 12.48 12.96 -24.77
N LYS A 535 12.88 13.90 -25.64
CA LYS A 535 11.93 14.77 -26.36
C LYS A 535 10.99 14.01 -27.30
N ASP A 536 11.48 12.98 -27.99
CA ASP A 536 10.65 12.11 -28.83
C ASP A 536 9.58 11.41 -27.97
N TYR A 537 9.94 10.96 -26.77
CA TYR A 537 9.02 10.35 -25.80
C TYR A 537 7.96 11.34 -25.27
N ILE A 538 8.36 12.55 -24.87
CA ILE A 538 7.43 13.64 -24.51
C ILE A 538 6.45 13.90 -25.67
N THR A 539 6.96 13.98 -26.89
CA THR A 539 6.15 14.22 -28.10
C THR A 539 5.17 13.08 -28.35
N LYS A 540 5.59 11.82 -28.12
CA LYS A 540 4.73 10.63 -28.23
C LYS A 540 3.57 10.64 -27.23
N LEU A 541 3.78 11.14 -26.00
CA LEU A 541 2.70 11.27 -25.00
C LEU A 541 1.80 12.48 -25.28
N ALA A 542 2.36 13.66 -25.54
CA ALA A 542 1.57 14.87 -25.80
C ALA A 542 0.64 14.68 -27.04
N THR A 543 1.17 14.11 -28.12
CA THR A 543 0.39 13.85 -29.35
C THR A 543 -0.54 12.63 -29.26
N ARG A 544 -0.55 11.90 -28.14
CA ARG A 544 -1.39 10.70 -27.97
C ARG A 544 -2.87 11.07 -27.91
N THR A 545 -3.68 10.27 -28.60
CA THR A 545 -5.14 10.21 -28.37
C THR A 545 -5.44 9.05 -27.45
N ASN A 546 -6.12 9.33 -26.33
CA ASN A 546 -6.56 8.35 -25.35
C ASN A 546 -7.52 7.35 -26.02
N THR A 547 -7.19 6.05 -26.01
CA THR A 547 -8.00 5.03 -26.70
C THR A 547 -9.35 4.73 -26.03
N VAL A 548 -9.56 5.18 -24.79
CA VAL A 548 -10.79 4.98 -24.02
C VAL A 548 -11.75 6.16 -24.16
N THR A 549 -11.25 7.40 -24.05
CA THR A 549 -12.07 8.63 -24.14
C THR A 549 -12.12 9.24 -25.54
N GLY A 550 -11.19 8.90 -26.42
CA GLY A 550 -11.01 9.53 -27.74
C GLY A 550 -10.40 10.94 -27.69
N GLN A 551 -10.03 11.44 -26.50
CA GLN A 551 -9.48 12.79 -26.33
C GLN A 551 -7.95 12.80 -26.49
N ARG A 552 -7.39 13.84 -27.12
CA ARG A 552 -5.94 14.04 -27.17
C ARG A 552 -5.44 14.44 -25.78
N TYR A 553 -4.26 13.97 -25.37
CA TYR A 553 -3.71 14.28 -24.05
C TYR A 553 -3.56 15.81 -23.86
N VAL A 554 -3.03 16.54 -24.85
CA VAL A 554 -2.98 18.03 -24.82
C VAL A 554 -4.34 18.73 -24.69
N ASP A 555 -5.46 18.05 -24.93
CA ASP A 555 -6.81 18.61 -24.79
C ASP A 555 -7.56 18.08 -23.55
N ASP A 556 -7.01 17.13 -22.77
CA ASP A 556 -7.73 16.44 -21.68
C ASP A 556 -7.56 17.16 -20.32
N PRO A 557 -8.59 17.85 -19.80
CA PRO A 557 -8.51 18.61 -18.53
C PRO A 557 -8.36 17.73 -17.28
N THR A 558 -8.29 16.40 -17.45
CA THR A 558 -7.91 15.43 -16.42
C THR A 558 -6.41 15.45 -16.16
N ILE A 559 -5.58 15.85 -17.12
CA ILE A 559 -4.18 16.13 -16.84
C ILE A 559 -4.12 17.47 -16.08
N LEU A 560 -3.51 17.47 -14.91
CA LEU A 560 -3.18 18.69 -14.17
C LEU A 560 -1.93 19.32 -14.77
N ALA A 561 -0.90 18.50 -14.94
CA ALA A 561 0.42 18.94 -15.34
C ALA A 561 1.28 17.82 -15.91
N TRP A 562 2.24 18.22 -16.76
CA TRP A 562 3.40 17.43 -17.11
C TRP A 562 4.53 17.71 -16.12
N GLN A 563 5.18 16.68 -15.60
CA GLN A 563 6.33 16.85 -14.71
C GLN A 563 7.59 16.25 -15.33
N LEU A 564 8.66 17.06 -15.41
CA LEU A 564 9.88 16.72 -16.14
C LEU A 564 10.54 15.41 -15.68
N GLY A 565 10.59 15.13 -14.38
CA GLY A 565 11.04 13.85 -13.85
C GLY A 565 10.87 13.74 -12.33
N ASN A 566 10.93 12.53 -11.80
CA ASN A 566 11.00 12.30 -10.36
C ASN A 566 12.42 12.58 -9.86
N GLU A 567 12.56 13.56 -8.96
CA GLU A 567 13.79 13.86 -8.21
C GLU A 567 15.07 14.02 -9.06
N PRO A 568 15.06 14.82 -10.15
CA PRO A 568 16.22 14.94 -11.03
C PRO A 568 17.40 15.62 -10.31
N ARG A 569 18.54 14.93 -10.25
CA ARG A 569 19.81 15.38 -9.64
C ARG A 569 21.01 15.09 -10.54
N THR A 570 22.17 15.68 -10.26
CA THR A 570 23.47 15.09 -10.64
C THR A 570 23.98 14.18 -9.53
N SER A 571 25.05 13.41 -9.81
CA SER A 571 25.86 12.79 -8.76
C SER A 571 26.36 13.87 -7.77
N ASN A 572 26.45 13.51 -6.49
CA ASN A 572 26.84 14.44 -5.44
C ASN A 572 28.24 15.05 -5.70
N GLY A 573 28.30 16.37 -5.81
CA GLY A 573 29.54 17.12 -6.09
C GLY A 573 30.02 17.05 -7.54
N TYR A 574 29.19 16.58 -8.49
CA TYR A 574 29.58 16.50 -9.90
C TYR A 574 29.93 17.88 -10.46
N ASP A 575 29.05 18.88 -10.30
CA ASP A 575 29.25 20.21 -10.89
C ASP A 575 30.56 20.84 -10.40
N SER A 576 30.79 20.87 -9.09
CA SER A 576 32.00 21.43 -8.50
C SER A 576 33.27 20.66 -8.90
N SER A 577 33.20 19.33 -8.99
CA SER A 577 34.31 18.48 -9.43
C SER A 577 34.68 18.68 -10.90
N ASN A 578 33.74 19.14 -11.73
CA ASN A 578 33.95 19.41 -13.16
C ASN A 578 34.12 20.91 -13.48
N GLY A 579 34.25 21.77 -12.46
CA GLY A 579 34.43 23.22 -12.63
C GLY A 579 33.20 23.95 -13.16
N LEU A 580 32.01 23.36 -13.00
CA LEU A 580 30.73 23.93 -13.37
C LEU A 580 30.16 24.75 -12.20
N ALA A 581 29.35 25.77 -12.51
CA ALA A 581 28.55 26.42 -11.49
C ALA A 581 27.49 25.42 -10.98
N PRO A 582 27.31 25.27 -9.65
CA PRO A 582 26.32 24.34 -9.11
C PRO A 582 24.92 24.59 -9.69
N GLY A 583 24.21 23.53 -10.06
CA GLY A 583 22.86 23.61 -10.62
C GLY A 583 22.79 24.00 -12.10
N ALA A 584 23.90 24.37 -12.75
CA ALA A 584 23.89 24.90 -14.11
C ALA A 584 23.44 23.88 -15.16
N LEU A 585 23.86 22.62 -15.04
CA LEU A 585 23.43 21.54 -15.94
C LEU A 585 21.94 21.30 -15.86
N MET A 586 21.42 21.17 -14.63
CA MET A 586 20.01 20.93 -14.38
C MET A 586 19.16 22.10 -14.88
N THR A 587 19.54 23.34 -14.57
CA THR A 587 18.82 24.55 -14.99
C THR A 587 18.73 24.65 -16.52
N ALA A 588 19.83 24.38 -17.23
CA ALA A 588 19.86 24.39 -18.69
C ALA A 588 18.95 23.30 -19.29
N TRP A 589 18.98 22.09 -18.72
CA TRP A 589 18.10 20.99 -19.12
C TRP A 589 16.62 21.26 -18.82
N THR A 590 16.30 21.76 -17.62
CA THR A 590 14.95 22.16 -17.21
C THR A 590 14.35 23.09 -18.25
N ARG A 591 15.04 24.20 -18.56
CA ARG A 591 14.60 25.23 -19.51
C ARG A 591 14.43 24.70 -20.94
N GLU A 592 15.23 23.71 -21.34
CA GLU A 592 15.10 23.09 -22.66
C GLU A 592 13.88 22.15 -22.75
N MET A 593 13.62 21.35 -21.70
CA MET A 593 12.52 20.38 -21.70
C MET A 593 11.17 21.02 -21.41
N SER A 594 11.12 22.01 -20.51
CA SER A 594 9.92 22.81 -20.23
C SER A 594 9.46 23.57 -21.48
N ALA A 595 10.37 24.24 -22.19
CA ALA A 595 10.09 24.91 -23.45
C ALA A 595 9.64 23.93 -24.55
N HIS A 596 10.21 22.71 -24.60
CA HIS A 596 9.77 21.67 -25.53
C HIS A 596 8.32 21.25 -25.25
N ILE A 597 7.94 21.00 -24.00
CA ILE A 597 6.55 20.72 -23.62
C ILE A 597 5.64 21.89 -24.00
N LYS A 598 5.99 23.14 -23.63
CA LYS A 598 5.18 24.32 -23.97
C LYS A 598 5.03 24.57 -25.48
N SER A 599 5.95 24.08 -26.31
CA SER A 599 5.83 24.12 -27.77
C SER A 599 4.81 23.12 -28.33
N LEU A 600 4.50 22.07 -27.57
CA LEU A 600 3.51 21.03 -27.91
C LEU A 600 2.15 21.30 -27.25
N ASP A 601 2.16 21.90 -26.05
CA ASP A 601 1.01 22.02 -25.17
C ASP A 601 0.93 23.39 -24.48
N GLY A 602 -0.07 24.20 -24.88
CA GLY A 602 -0.42 25.46 -24.22
C GLY A 602 -1.54 25.34 -23.17
N ASN A 603 -2.14 24.16 -23.02
CA ASN A 603 -3.27 23.91 -22.13
C ASN A 603 -2.81 23.47 -20.74
N HIS A 604 -1.80 22.61 -20.64
CA HIS A 604 -1.36 22.07 -19.35
C HIS A 604 -0.26 22.89 -18.68
N MET A 605 -0.20 22.73 -17.35
CA MET A 605 0.93 23.20 -16.55
C MET A 605 2.14 22.28 -16.70
N VAL A 606 3.31 22.81 -16.42
CA VAL A 606 4.59 22.10 -16.36
C VAL A 606 5.21 22.31 -14.98
N SER A 607 5.72 21.24 -14.39
CA SER A 607 6.52 21.30 -13.16
C SER A 607 7.81 20.49 -13.27
N THR A 608 8.74 20.73 -12.34
CA THR A 608 10.09 20.16 -12.43
C THR A 608 10.19 18.77 -11.81
N GLY A 609 9.59 18.55 -10.64
CA GLY A 609 9.80 17.37 -9.80
C GLY A 609 10.99 17.48 -8.84
N HIS A 610 11.46 18.70 -8.55
CA HIS A 610 12.65 18.95 -7.72
C HIS A 610 12.34 18.98 -6.21
N GLU A 611 13.29 18.48 -5.42
CA GLU A 611 13.17 18.29 -3.97
C GLU A 611 13.53 19.52 -3.11
N GLY A 612 13.58 20.73 -3.66
CA GLY A 612 13.88 21.94 -2.87
C GLY A 612 15.36 22.31 -2.67
N PHE A 613 16.35 21.49 -3.06
CA PHE A 613 17.77 21.82 -2.76
C PHE A 613 18.28 23.04 -3.54
N THR A 614 19.02 23.91 -2.86
CA THR A 614 19.51 25.17 -3.41
C THR A 614 21.04 25.19 -3.55
N THR A 615 21.54 26.17 -4.31
CA THR A 615 22.98 26.39 -4.52
C THR A 615 23.61 27.27 -3.44
N ASN A 616 22.82 28.07 -2.73
CA ASN A 616 23.28 29.03 -1.72
C ASN A 616 22.25 29.20 -0.58
N GLY A 617 22.67 29.02 0.67
CA GLY A 617 21.88 29.41 1.85
C GLY A 617 22.45 28.92 3.18
N ASP A 618 22.19 29.66 4.26
CA ASP A 618 22.52 29.23 5.63
C ASP A 618 21.77 27.95 6.02
N CYS A 619 22.36 27.15 6.91
CA CYS A 619 21.82 25.86 7.35
C CYS A 619 21.63 25.80 8.87
N CYS A 620 20.68 24.98 9.33
CA CYS A 620 20.61 24.57 10.73
C CYS A 620 21.47 23.33 10.99
N ASN A 621 22.14 23.30 12.16
CA ASN A 621 22.75 22.12 12.79
C ASN A 621 23.67 21.24 11.89
N GLY A 622 24.37 21.84 10.92
CA GLY A 622 25.38 21.16 10.11
C GLY A 622 24.87 20.48 8.84
N HIS A 623 23.60 20.67 8.46
CA HIS A 623 23.04 20.13 7.21
C HIS A 623 23.26 21.08 6.02
N THR A 624 24.51 21.51 5.78
CA THR A 624 24.89 22.42 4.68
C THR A 624 24.60 21.87 3.28
N TRP A 625 24.55 20.54 3.14
CA TRP A 625 24.36 19.84 1.87
C TRP A 625 23.03 20.13 1.17
N LEU A 626 22.02 20.63 1.90
CA LEU A 626 20.73 21.04 1.35
C LEU A 626 20.84 22.30 0.47
N ASN A 627 21.83 23.16 0.72
CA ASN A 627 21.89 24.55 0.25
C ASN A 627 23.26 24.97 -0.30
N ASN A 628 24.11 24.01 -0.63
CA ASN A 628 25.45 24.24 -1.18
C ASN A 628 25.62 23.67 -2.60
N GLY A 629 24.50 23.30 -3.25
CA GLY A 629 24.48 22.72 -4.59
C GLY A 629 25.08 21.33 -4.71
N LEU A 630 25.25 20.57 -3.62
CA LEU A 630 25.84 19.21 -3.65
C LEU A 630 25.13 18.30 -4.67
N THR A 631 23.81 18.36 -4.76
CA THR A 631 22.97 17.53 -5.64
C THR A 631 22.91 18.03 -7.10
N GLY A 632 23.62 19.10 -7.45
CA GLY A 632 23.62 19.70 -8.79
C GLY A 632 22.26 20.26 -9.22
N THR A 633 21.45 20.69 -8.25
CA THR A 633 20.17 21.37 -8.50
C THR A 633 20.25 22.82 -8.02
N ASP A 634 19.83 23.76 -8.88
CA ASP A 634 19.44 25.10 -8.44
C ASP A 634 17.93 25.18 -8.50
N TRP A 635 17.29 24.91 -7.36
CA TRP A 635 15.85 24.89 -7.29
C TRP A 635 15.24 26.26 -7.68
N VAL A 636 15.87 27.37 -7.30
CA VAL A 636 15.39 28.73 -7.58
C VAL A 636 15.46 29.00 -9.07
N ALA A 637 16.58 28.73 -9.73
CA ALA A 637 16.69 28.95 -11.17
C ALA A 637 15.74 28.04 -11.99
N SER A 638 15.62 26.75 -11.63
CA SER A 638 14.75 25.79 -12.32
C SER A 638 13.25 26.02 -12.11
N ASN A 639 12.79 26.32 -10.89
CA ASN A 639 11.35 26.48 -10.60
C ASN A 639 10.90 27.94 -10.68
N LEU A 640 11.78 28.89 -10.36
CA LEU A 640 11.67 30.36 -10.37
C LEU A 640 11.61 31.01 -11.73
N GLU A 641 12.81 31.02 -12.28
CA GLU A 641 13.25 31.95 -13.30
C GLU A 641 13.01 31.38 -14.71
N ASP A 642 12.71 30.09 -14.83
CA ASP A 642 12.20 29.50 -16.07
C ASP A 642 10.72 29.87 -16.27
N PRO A 643 10.35 30.72 -17.26
CA PRO A 643 8.96 31.11 -17.49
C PRO A 643 8.07 29.97 -18.00
N ASN A 644 8.63 28.81 -18.36
CA ASN A 644 7.88 27.68 -18.90
C ASN A 644 7.39 26.69 -17.84
N VAL A 645 7.89 26.79 -16.60
CA VAL A 645 7.38 26.05 -15.43
C VAL A 645 6.25 26.88 -14.81
N ASP A 646 5.08 26.31 -14.55
CA ASP A 646 3.90 27.06 -14.08
C ASP A 646 3.76 27.06 -12.56
N PHE A 647 4.04 25.94 -11.91
CA PHE A 647 4.04 25.81 -10.45
C PHE A 647 5.32 25.12 -10.00
N ALA A 648 5.76 25.49 -8.82
CA ALA A 648 6.96 24.98 -8.23
C ALA A 648 6.66 23.71 -7.43
N THR A 649 7.49 22.68 -7.62
CA THR A 649 7.41 21.45 -6.83
C THR A 649 8.67 21.26 -6.00
N LEU A 650 8.54 20.42 -4.97
CA LEU A 650 8.82 20.95 -3.66
C LEU A 650 8.95 19.87 -2.60
N HIS A 651 10.19 19.56 -2.23
CA HIS A 651 10.51 19.32 -0.82
C HIS A 651 11.19 20.57 -0.25
N VAL A 652 10.71 21.75 -0.69
CA VAL A 652 10.77 23.14 -0.17
C VAL A 652 12.04 23.98 -0.52
N TYR A 653 12.09 25.17 -1.19
CA TYR A 653 11.19 26.16 -1.92
C TYR A 653 12.01 27.29 -2.66
N PRO A 654 11.54 28.57 -2.97
CA PRO A 654 10.41 29.23 -3.73
C PRO A 654 8.97 28.65 -3.94
N GLY A 655 8.02 29.28 -4.69
CA GLY A 655 7.94 30.68 -5.19
C GLY A 655 6.93 31.08 -6.31
N LYS A 656 6.50 30.17 -7.21
CA LYS A 656 5.29 30.29 -8.09
C LYS A 656 4.08 29.80 -7.26
N PRO A 657 2.92 29.32 -7.77
CA PRO A 657 2.10 28.42 -6.96
C PRO A 657 2.93 27.24 -6.48
N ILE A 658 2.66 26.78 -5.26
CA ILE A 658 3.55 25.88 -4.53
C ILE A 658 2.77 24.64 -4.10
N VAL A 659 3.28 23.46 -4.47
CA VAL A 659 2.69 22.16 -4.09
C VAL A 659 3.75 21.32 -3.38
N LEU A 660 3.54 21.02 -2.10
CA LEU A 660 4.35 20.05 -1.34
C LEU A 660 4.11 18.66 -1.94
N GLU A 661 4.97 18.19 -2.84
CA GLU A 661 4.60 17.09 -3.75
C GLU A 661 4.92 15.69 -3.25
N GLU A 662 5.85 15.56 -2.31
CA GLU A 662 6.04 14.36 -1.49
C GLU A 662 6.42 14.79 -0.07
N TYR A 663 5.84 14.10 0.91
CA TYR A 663 6.22 14.13 2.32
C TYR A 663 5.75 12.81 2.95
N GLY A 664 6.49 12.28 3.94
CA GLY A 664 6.24 10.95 4.49
C GLY A 664 7.18 10.60 5.63
N MET A 665 6.73 9.67 6.49
CA MET A 665 7.54 9.15 7.62
C MET A 665 7.38 7.63 7.72
N GLU A 666 8.51 6.97 8.04
CA GLU A 666 8.65 5.52 8.10
C GLU A 666 7.66 4.83 9.07
N GLU A 667 7.19 3.65 8.66
CA GLU A 667 6.32 2.77 9.42
C GLU A 667 7.02 2.24 10.69
N GLY A 668 6.38 2.45 11.85
CA GLY A 668 6.92 2.11 13.17
C GLY A 668 6.98 3.29 14.14
N TRP A 669 7.00 4.52 13.64
CA TRP A 669 7.13 5.78 14.41
C TRP A 669 5.80 6.54 14.53
N LEU A 670 4.80 5.85 15.09
CA LEU A 670 3.37 6.19 14.91
C LEU A 670 2.93 7.50 15.60
N SER A 671 3.52 7.83 16.75
CA SER A 671 3.24 9.06 17.51
C SER A 671 3.74 10.31 16.78
N SER A 672 4.98 10.26 16.28
CA SER A 672 5.60 11.40 15.63
C SER A 672 5.04 11.68 14.23
N ARG A 673 4.53 10.68 13.50
CA ARG A 673 4.01 10.89 12.12
C ARG A 673 2.84 11.87 12.04
N ASN A 674 1.83 11.75 12.91
CA ASN A 674 0.72 12.72 12.93
C ASN A 674 1.22 14.12 13.31
N THR A 675 2.10 14.21 14.31
CA THR A 675 2.63 15.48 14.84
C THR A 675 3.53 16.21 13.83
N LEU A 676 4.28 15.45 13.03
CA LEU A 676 5.10 15.95 11.92
C LEU A 676 4.21 16.44 10.78
N PHE A 677 3.24 15.64 10.32
CA PHE A 677 2.31 16.03 9.25
C PHE A 677 1.47 17.25 9.62
N ASP A 678 0.94 17.33 10.85
CA ASP A 678 0.20 18.51 11.31
C ASP A 678 1.08 19.78 11.24
N PHE A 679 2.37 19.67 11.54
CA PHE A 679 3.35 20.77 11.47
C PHE A 679 3.73 21.14 10.03
N GLU A 680 4.08 20.15 9.20
CA GLU A 680 4.46 20.38 7.81
C GLU A 680 3.31 21.04 7.05
N LEU A 681 2.09 20.55 7.26
CA LEU A 681 0.88 21.14 6.71
C LEU A 681 0.53 22.50 7.34
N SER A 682 0.78 22.74 8.63
CA SER A 682 0.54 24.07 9.23
C SER A 682 1.49 25.13 8.67
N GLU A 683 2.80 24.87 8.63
CA GLU A 683 3.79 25.80 8.10
C GLU A 683 3.59 26.02 6.59
N ALA A 684 3.15 25.00 5.84
CA ALA A 684 2.77 25.13 4.44
C ALA A 684 1.50 25.98 4.22
N ARG A 685 0.49 25.84 5.10
CA ARG A 685 -0.71 26.70 5.08
C ARG A 685 -0.37 28.15 5.41
N GLU A 686 0.41 28.39 6.45
CA GLU A 686 0.85 29.75 6.85
C GLU A 686 1.72 30.41 5.79
N SER A 687 2.51 29.61 5.06
CA SER A 687 3.35 30.07 3.95
C SER A 687 2.61 30.05 2.59
N GLY A 688 1.29 29.80 2.59
CA GLY A 688 0.38 30.07 1.47
C GLY A 688 0.48 29.13 0.27
N PHE A 689 0.63 27.81 0.48
CA PHE A 689 0.69 26.82 -0.61
C PHE A 689 -0.67 26.60 -1.26
N ASP A 690 -0.65 26.07 -2.48
CA ASP A 690 -1.83 25.63 -3.23
C ASP A 690 -1.93 24.11 -3.40
N GLY A 691 -1.02 23.34 -2.79
CA GLY A 691 -1.20 21.90 -2.73
C GLY A 691 -0.32 21.15 -1.75
N SER A 692 -0.78 19.94 -1.43
CA SER A 692 -0.03 18.94 -0.69
C SER A 692 -0.38 17.54 -1.21
N LEU A 693 0.64 16.78 -1.61
CA LEU A 693 0.56 15.41 -2.09
C LEU A 693 1.42 14.53 -1.18
N VAL A 694 0.79 13.68 -0.37
CA VAL A 694 1.54 12.81 0.55
C VAL A 694 2.19 11.63 -0.20
N TRP A 695 3.34 11.16 0.27
CA TRP A 695 3.93 9.89 -0.16
C TRP A 695 3.80 8.85 0.95
N ALA A 696 3.08 7.75 0.76
CA ALA A 696 2.06 7.52 -0.28
C ALA A 696 0.91 6.68 0.29
N VAL A 697 -0.33 7.02 -0.06
CA VAL A 697 -1.52 6.31 0.46
C VAL A 697 -1.90 5.13 -0.44
N LEU A 698 -1.99 3.93 0.14
CA LEU A 698 -2.65 2.79 -0.50
C LEU A 698 -4.17 2.83 -0.29
N HIS A 699 -4.92 2.50 -1.34
CA HIS A 699 -6.36 2.29 -1.25
C HIS A 699 -6.74 1.01 -0.47
N ARG A 700 -5.79 0.11 -0.21
CA ARG A 700 -5.94 -1.13 0.57
C ARG A 700 -4.61 -1.59 1.19
N GLU A 701 -4.66 -2.02 2.45
CA GLU A 701 -3.53 -2.56 3.23
C GLU A 701 -2.86 -3.78 2.52
N GLY A 702 -1.53 -3.92 2.66
CA GLY A 702 -0.75 -5.08 2.17
C GLY A 702 -0.60 -5.20 0.64
N TYR A 703 -1.16 -4.27 -0.13
CA TYR A 703 -1.28 -4.37 -1.59
C TYR A 703 0.08 -4.41 -2.33
N LEU A 704 1.12 -3.77 -1.78
CA LEU A 704 2.48 -3.73 -2.33
C LEU A 704 3.52 -4.44 -1.43
N SER A 705 3.14 -5.54 -0.77
CA SER A 705 3.96 -6.25 0.25
C SER A 705 5.29 -6.90 -0.23
N GLY A 706 5.77 -6.55 -1.42
CA GLY A 706 7.12 -6.86 -1.92
C GLY A 706 7.83 -5.66 -2.58
N VAL A 707 7.24 -4.47 -2.54
CA VAL A 707 7.79 -3.20 -3.07
C VAL A 707 8.11 -2.25 -1.90
N THR A 708 8.66 -2.81 -0.82
CA THR A 708 8.75 -2.20 0.50
C THR A 708 9.56 -0.91 0.49
N THR A 709 8.87 0.23 0.35
CA THR A 709 9.31 1.50 0.91
C THR A 709 8.52 1.67 2.20
N ASN A 710 9.20 1.91 3.31
CA ASN A 710 8.55 1.96 4.63
C ASN A 710 7.72 3.25 4.82
N PHE A 711 7.59 4.08 3.77
CA PHE A 711 6.88 5.35 3.75
C PHE A 711 5.43 5.24 3.21
N ILE A 712 4.98 4.02 2.89
CA ILE A 712 3.62 3.78 2.40
C ILE A 712 2.69 3.49 3.59
N PHE A 713 1.49 4.07 3.60
CA PHE A 713 0.49 3.84 4.65
C PHE A 713 -0.94 3.78 4.06
N ASP A 714 -1.92 3.35 4.86
CA ASP A 714 -3.33 3.29 4.44
C ASP A 714 -4.20 4.31 5.21
N TYR A 715 -5.42 4.54 4.70
CA TYR A 715 -6.38 5.52 5.23
C TYR A 715 -6.90 5.26 6.66
N ASN A 716 -6.58 4.12 7.26
CA ASN A 716 -6.97 3.75 8.63
C ASN A 716 -5.76 3.68 9.58
N GLY A 717 -4.54 3.86 9.08
CA GLY A 717 -3.31 3.96 9.88
C GLY A 717 -2.98 5.39 10.32
N ASP A 718 -1.93 5.55 11.12
CA ASP A 718 -1.48 6.85 11.63
C ASP A 718 -1.02 7.81 10.51
N GLY A 719 -1.10 9.12 10.74
CA GLY A 719 -0.88 10.14 9.71
C GLY A 719 -2.09 10.37 8.79
N ALA A 720 -3.00 9.38 8.66
CA ALA A 720 -4.19 9.53 7.82
C ALA A 720 -5.14 10.64 8.30
N ARG A 721 -5.17 10.99 9.60
CA ARG A 721 -6.01 12.10 10.09
C ARG A 721 -5.60 13.43 9.44
N ALA A 722 -4.34 13.83 9.58
CA ALA A 722 -3.85 15.11 9.06
C ALA A 722 -4.05 15.22 7.53
N VAL A 723 -3.86 14.11 6.82
CA VAL A 723 -4.10 14.00 5.37
C VAL A 723 -5.59 14.11 5.02
N LEU A 724 -6.49 13.48 5.77
CA LEU A 724 -7.94 13.57 5.54
C LEU A 724 -8.50 14.96 5.89
N ASP A 725 -8.01 15.57 6.97
CA ASP A 725 -8.33 16.95 7.35
C ASP A 725 -7.94 17.92 6.23
N GLU A 726 -6.75 17.71 5.64
CA GLU A 726 -6.25 18.48 4.50
C GLU A 726 -7.06 18.24 3.20
N TYR A 727 -7.52 17.02 2.95
CA TYR A 727 -8.43 16.73 1.83
C TYR A 727 -9.80 17.41 1.99
N GLN A 728 -10.36 17.43 3.20
CA GLN A 728 -11.60 18.18 3.45
C GLN A 728 -11.38 19.69 3.31
N ARG A 729 -10.21 20.21 3.73
CA ARG A 729 -9.83 21.62 3.52
C ARG A 729 -9.76 21.97 2.02
N GLY A 730 -9.04 21.17 1.23
CA GLY A 730 -8.97 21.35 -0.22
C GLY A 730 -10.34 21.33 -0.88
N LYS A 731 -11.20 20.37 -0.49
CA LYS A 731 -12.60 20.30 -0.95
C LYS A 731 -13.41 21.54 -0.58
N SER A 732 -13.18 22.12 0.60
CA SER A 732 -13.83 23.35 1.08
C SER A 732 -13.35 24.62 0.38
N ILE A 733 -12.11 24.66 -0.12
CA ILE A 733 -11.57 25.78 -0.91
C ILE A 733 -12.07 25.74 -2.36
N ASN A 734 -12.29 24.54 -2.88
CA ASN A 734 -12.70 24.31 -4.28
C ASN A 734 -14.21 24.42 -4.54
N ALA A 735 -15.03 24.66 -3.50
CA ALA A 735 -16.48 24.77 -3.56
C ALA A 735 -16.95 26.25 -3.58
#